data_AF-A0A924M3W5-F1
#
_entry.id   AF-A0A924M3W5-F1
#
_cell.length_a   1.000
_cell.length_b   1.000
_cell.length_c   1.000
_cell.angle_alpha   90.00
_cell.angle_beta   90.00
_cell.angle_gamma   90.00
#
_symmetry.space_group_name_H-M   'P 1'
#
loop_
_entity.id
_entity.type
_entity.pdbx_description
1 polymer ?
#
loop_
_entity_poly.entity_id
_entity_poly.type
_entity_poly.pdbx_seq_one_letter_code
_entity_poly.pdbx_strand_id
1 'polypeptide(L)'
;MANTLNAHSKRPQFWRADWFVGVLVVLAVFVLHSITDFFGTLERRYYDFASTSTSRQPSERIAIIAIDDQSIANIGRWPWPRDVQAKLIDQLAAAKAKTVVNTTLFFEPQVDRGMVYIRKMKDLLADPALGPNVASEQLGKVISDAEVALDTDALLAGSMTKAGNVLVPSVFTTGIPQGRPDKPLPTYALKSAVDEQSNFSVPAIRGQQPIEVIGAAAAGIGHLNQLQDVDGAIRQEPLLINYFGKAIPSMSLLAAVKSLNLSSADITLNTGESVQIGKLVIKTDESALMLPQFYKGKDGKPAFVVDSFYDVLSGKIPATKYADKIVIIGGTAVGVGTLFQTPAGPGLSAAETMAHITSSILSEHFIVQPSWGTWATLAALLVVAGYLIAGLPRLSAGKAAVVTLVLFVALLLAEFGLLSSAAKWLQLVFPASLLVIGHLALTTKRFLMTEAGKLKSDEESAETNRMMGLAHQGQGQLDMAFDRFHRVSYSDALMDNLGNLALDFERKRQFNKAQAVYEYMATQNKDYKGLTAKLNRAKNLSETVILGGSGAHPGGTMLLDGGGVEKPMLGRYQVEKELGKGAMGVVYLGKDPKIGRVVAIKTMALSQEFEGEELDDARERFFREAETAGRLQHQNIVTIFDAGEEHDLAFIAMEFLKGKDLADVSKTGQLLPIAKVLSIVARVAEALAYAHKLNVVHRDIKPANIMYDLETDSVKVTDFGIARITDSSKTKTGLVLGTPSFMSPEQIAGKKVDGRSDLYSLGVMLFQMLAGVLPFRGDSMAELMYKIANEPAPDIRIIRPELSEKLANIVALSISKRSETRYQDGDQFASDLRAVMADSVETPGSAKSSSSPAISPTVTAANPVFESTVVQTVAPVERVAYQTTQIMTTVASEFEKTSAAVVADKLPAAGHLDAKIKL
;
A
#
# COMPACT_ATOMS: atom_id res chain seq x y z
N MET A 1 18.81 -33.65 -66.18
CA MET A 1 19.45 -32.83 -65.12
C MET A 1 18.55 -31.64 -64.85
N ALA A 2 18.45 -31.21 -63.59
CA ALA A 2 17.60 -30.14 -63.04
C ALA A 2 16.16 -30.55 -62.67
N ASN A 3 15.99 -31.03 -61.43
CA ASN A 3 14.84 -30.69 -60.58
C ASN A 3 15.14 -31.10 -59.13
N THR A 4 15.95 -30.30 -58.45
CA THR A 4 16.07 -30.29 -56.99
C THR A 4 16.51 -28.89 -56.59
N LEU A 5 15.60 -28.06 -56.09
CA LEU A 5 15.92 -26.93 -55.20
C LEU A 5 14.63 -26.31 -54.67
N ASN A 6 14.52 -26.31 -53.34
CA ASN A 6 13.81 -25.37 -52.45
C ASN A 6 12.83 -26.02 -51.47
N ALA A 7 13.39 -26.74 -50.49
CA ALA A 7 12.78 -26.89 -49.18
C ALA A 7 13.61 -26.09 -48.16
N HIS A 8 13.35 -24.78 -48.04
CA HIS A 8 13.88 -23.99 -46.93
C HIS A 8 12.98 -24.19 -45.70
N SER A 9 13.35 -25.15 -44.85
CA SER A 9 12.82 -25.23 -43.48
C SER A 9 13.38 -24.05 -42.67
N LYS A 10 12.57 -23.00 -42.46
CA LYS A 10 12.88 -21.93 -41.50
C LYS A 10 12.92 -22.55 -40.09
N ARG A 11 14.12 -22.83 -39.56
CA ARG A 11 14.28 -23.09 -38.12
C ARG A 11 13.75 -21.86 -37.36
N PRO A 12 12.83 -22.00 -36.39
CA PRO A 12 12.42 -20.87 -35.57
C PRO A 12 13.67 -20.31 -34.89
N GLN A 13 13.86 -18.99 -35.01
CA GLN A 13 14.95 -18.24 -34.41
C GLN A 13 15.05 -18.64 -32.92
N PHE A 14 16.20 -19.13 -32.45
CA PHE A 14 16.42 -19.74 -31.12
C PHE A 14 15.77 -18.95 -29.97
N TRP A 15 15.81 -17.62 -30.04
CA TRP A 15 15.27 -16.66 -29.08
C TRP A 15 13.74 -16.53 -29.06
N ARG A 16 13.02 -17.08 -30.06
CA ARG A 16 11.55 -17.06 -30.14
C ARG A 16 10.91 -18.32 -29.54
N ALA A 17 11.70 -19.33 -29.21
CA ALA A 17 11.19 -20.58 -28.66
C ALA A 17 10.61 -20.38 -27.25
N ASP A 18 9.50 -21.06 -26.96
CA ASP A 18 8.75 -20.87 -25.71
C ASP A 18 9.56 -21.20 -24.45
N TRP A 19 10.49 -22.16 -24.54
CA TRP A 19 11.39 -22.50 -23.45
C TRP A 19 12.31 -21.33 -23.06
N PHE A 20 12.78 -20.53 -24.03
CA PHE A 20 13.69 -19.41 -23.77
C PHE A 20 12.99 -18.29 -23.01
N VAL A 21 11.73 -18.01 -23.34
CA VAL A 21 10.92 -17.05 -22.57
C VAL A 21 10.63 -17.58 -21.18
N GLY A 22 10.37 -18.88 -21.03
CA GLY A 22 10.24 -19.50 -19.71
C GLY A 22 11.45 -19.25 -18.82
N VAL A 23 12.67 -19.39 -19.39
CA VAL A 23 13.92 -19.08 -18.68
C VAL A 23 13.98 -17.60 -18.27
N LEU A 24 13.66 -16.68 -19.18
CA LEU A 24 13.65 -15.24 -18.87
C LEU A 24 12.67 -14.88 -17.76
N VAL A 25 11.48 -15.48 -17.74
CA VAL A 25 10.48 -15.24 -16.69
C VAL A 25 10.97 -15.75 -15.34
N VAL A 26 11.52 -16.97 -15.29
CA VAL A 26 12.10 -17.53 -14.06
C VAL A 26 13.22 -16.64 -13.54
N LEU A 27 14.13 -16.18 -14.42
CA LEU A 27 15.21 -15.27 -14.05
C LEU A 27 14.68 -13.92 -13.55
N ALA A 28 13.68 -13.34 -14.22
CA ALA A 28 13.10 -12.06 -13.81
C ALA A 28 12.44 -12.15 -12.43
N VAL A 29 11.71 -13.22 -12.15
CA VAL A 29 11.10 -13.46 -10.82
C VAL A 29 12.16 -13.69 -9.76
N PHE A 30 13.25 -14.40 -10.08
CA PHE A 30 14.37 -14.60 -9.16
C PHE A 30 15.11 -13.29 -8.84
N VAL A 31 15.32 -12.45 -9.86
CA VAL A 31 15.88 -11.10 -9.69
C VAL A 31 14.96 -10.26 -8.81
N LEU A 32 13.64 -10.29 -9.06
CA LEU A 32 12.66 -9.60 -8.22
C LEU A 32 12.72 -10.08 -6.76
N HIS A 33 12.84 -11.39 -6.54
CA HIS A 33 13.00 -11.96 -5.19
C HIS A 33 14.30 -11.53 -4.50
N SER A 34 15.38 -11.37 -5.26
CA SER A 34 16.68 -10.96 -4.71
C SER A 34 16.75 -9.47 -4.39
N ILE A 35 15.96 -8.64 -5.09
CA ILE A 35 15.95 -7.18 -4.94
C ILE A 35 14.84 -6.71 -3.99
N THR A 36 13.75 -7.50 -3.83
CA THR A 36 12.56 -7.10 -3.06
C THR A 36 12.15 -8.17 -2.05
N ASP A 37 11.62 -7.74 -0.91
CA ASP A 37 11.07 -8.63 0.13
C ASP A 37 9.59 -8.98 -0.10
N PHE A 38 9.11 -8.88 -1.35
CA PHE A 38 7.71 -9.17 -1.69
C PHE A 38 7.34 -10.63 -1.37
N PHE A 39 8.15 -11.58 -1.84
CA PHE A 39 7.90 -13.00 -1.59
C PHE A 39 8.16 -13.39 -0.13
N GLY A 40 9.14 -12.76 0.53
CA GLY A 40 9.37 -12.95 1.96
C GLY A 40 8.19 -12.46 2.80
N THR A 41 7.55 -11.36 2.40
CA THR A 41 6.32 -10.87 3.05
C THR A 41 5.16 -11.86 2.88
N LEU A 42 4.99 -12.44 1.69
CA LEU A 42 3.97 -13.47 1.46
C LEU A 42 4.23 -14.73 2.30
N GLU A 43 5.48 -15.17 2.34
CA GLU A 43 5.95 -16.30 3.13
C GLU A 43 5.68 -16.08 4.63
N ARG A 44 6.05 -14.92 5.20
CA ARG A 44 5.80 -14.60 6.62
C ARG A 44 4.31 -14.52 6.96
N ARG A 45 3.48 -13.96 6.08
CA ARG A 45 2.02 -13.95 6.26
C ARG A 45 1.42 -15.36 6.24
N TYR A 46 1.92 -16.21 5.35
CA TYR A 46 1.50 -17.61 5.29
C TYR A 46 1.93 -18.38 6.54
N TYR A 47 3.16 -18.15 7.00
CA TYR A 47 3.68 -18.66 8.26
C TYR A 47 2.80 -18.26 9.45
N ASP A 48 2.41 -16.98 9.58
CA ASP A 48 1.57 -16.50 10.68
C ASP A 48 0.21 -17.20 10.71
N PHE A 49 -0.41 -17.36 9.53
CA PHE A 49 -1.66 -18.07 9.37
C PHE A 49 -1.53 -19.55 9.75
N ALA A 50 -0.53 -20.25 9.20
CA ALA A 50 -0.37 -21.69 9.36
C ALA A 50 0.11 -22.06 10.78
N SER A 51 1.08 -21.33 11.33
CA SER A 51 1.62 -21.56 12.68
C SER A 51 0.54 -21.40 13.75
N THR A 52 -0.40 -20.48 13.58
CA THR A 52 -1.49 -20.25 14.55
C THR A 52 -2.77 -21.04 14.27
N SER A 53 -2.77 -21.91 13.27
CA SER A 53 -3.89 -22.82 12.96
C SER A 53 -3.82 -24.15 13.73
N THR A 54 -2.84 -24.30 14.62
CA THR A 54 -2.67 -25.49 15.46
C THR A 54 -3.62 -25.55 16.65
N SER A 55 -3.92 -26.76 17.14
CA SER A 55 -4.72 -26.98 18.35
C SER A 55 -3.91 -26.97 19.66
N ARG A 56 -2.60 -26.69 19.59
CA ARG A 56 -1.71 -26.64 20.77
C ARG A 56 -2.21 -25.65 21.81
N GLN A 57 -2.08 -26.03 23.08
CA GLN A 57 -2.49 -25.20 24.22
C GLN A 57 -1.27 -24.61 24.94
N PRO A 58 -1.40 -23.39 25.49
CA PRO A 58 -0.37 -22.82 26.34
C PRO A 58 -0.29 -23.53 27.70
N SER A 59 0.86 -23.41 28.36
CA SER A 59 1.09 -23.96 29.70
C SER A 59 0.29 -23.20 30.76
N GLU A 60 -0.53 -23.92 31.54
CA GLU A 60 -1.29 -23.37 32.67
C GLU A 60 -0.42 -22.94 33.87
N ARG A 61 0.88 -23.29 33.81
CA ARG A 61 1.89 -22.95 34.82
C ARG A 61 2.38 -21.52 34.71
N ILE A 62 1.91 -20.75 33.73
CA ILE A 62 2.33 -19.37 33.50
C ILE A 62 1.14 -18.44 33.77
N ALA A 63 1.39 -17.36 34.52
CA ALA A 63 0.43 -16.31 34.78
C ALA A 63 1.08 -14.94 34.62
N ILE A 64 0.29 -13.95 34.19
CA ILE A 64 0.74 -12.58 33.97
C ILE A 64 0.07 -11.68 34.99
N ILE A 65 0.88 -10.87 35.68
CA ILE A 65 0.42 -9.75 36.50
C ILE A 65 0.72 -8.46 35.73
N ALA A 66 -0.35 -7.84 35.23
CA ALA A 66 -0.29 -6.69 34.35
C ALA A 66 -0.20 -5.38 35.13
N ILE A 67 0.79 -4.56 34.80
CA ILE A 67 0.77 -3.12 35.09
C ILE A 67 -0.15 -2.49 34.04
N ASP A 68 -1.45 -2.52 34.35
CA ASP A 68 -2.56 -2.09 33.51
C ASP A 68 -3.09 -0.71 33.90
N ASP A 69 -4.01 -0.16 33.09
CA ASP A 69 -4.60 1.16 33.33
C ASP A 69 -5.31 1.24 34.69
N GLN A 70 -5.91 0.13 35.14
CA GLN A 70 -6.53 0.02 36.46
C GLN A 70 -5.49 0.17 37.57
N SER A 71 -4.33 -0.48 37.45
CA SER A 71 -3.28 -0.37 38.46
C SER A 71 -2.70 1.04 38.51
N ILE A 72 -2.53 1.68 37.35
CA ILE A 72 -2.07 3.07 37.26
C ILE A 72 -3.10 4.02 37.89
N ALA A 73 -4.39 3.80 37.64
CA ALA A 73 -5.45 4.63 38.21
C ALA A 73 -5.53 4.52 39.75
N ASN A 74 -5.29 3.34 40.32
CA ASN A 74 -5.44 3.11 41.76
C ASN A 74 -4.15 3.33 42.58
N ILE A 75 -2.98 3.02 42.02
CA ILE A 75 -1.68 3.16 42.72
C ILE A 75 -1.04 4.53 42.43
N GLY A 76 -1.26 5.06 41.23
CA GLY A 76 -0.68 6.31 40.76
C GLY A 76 0.12 6.14 39.48
N ARG A 77 0.75 7.23 39.03
CA ARG A 77 1.48 7.27 37.76
C ARG A 77 2.71 6.35 37.79
N TRP A 78 2.88 5.53 36.76
CA TRP A 78 4.08 4.73 36.53
C TRP A 78 5.26 5.61 36.06
N PRO A 79 6.51 5.34 36.47
CA PRO A 79 6.96 4.26 37.37
C PRO A 79 6.68 4.53 38.85
N TRP A 80 6.23 3.49 39.57
CA TRP A 80 5.96 3.56 41.00
C TRP A 80 7.23 3.50 41.86
N PRO A 81 7.16 3.90 43.13
CA PRO A 81 8.13 3.54 44.16
C PRO A 81 8.39 2.02 44.21
N ARG A 82 9.65 1.62 44.37
CA ARG A 82 10.07 0.20 44.31
C ARG A 82 9.58 -0.62 45.49
N ASP A 83 9.18 0.00 46.61
CA ASP A 83 8.54 -0.69 47.74
C ASP A 83 7.17 -1.28 47.35
N VAL A 84 6.47 -0.69 46.37
CA VAL A 84 5.22 -1.23 45.83
C VAL A 84 5.48 -2.59 45.16
N GLN A 85 6.57 -2.69 44.39
CA GLN A 85 6.99 -3.94 43.76
C GLN A 85 7.50 -4.94 44.81
N ALA A 86 8.19 -4.46 45.84
CA ALA A 86 8.68 -5.26 46.97
C ALA A 86 7.52 -5.98 47.69
N LYS A 87 6.43 -5.25 48.00
CA LYS A 87 5.23 -5.79 48.64
C LYS A 87 4.57 -6.91 47.83
N LEU A 88 4.46 -6.73 46.50
CA LEU A 88 3.91 -7.78 45.64
C LEU A 88 4.83 -9.01 45.64
N ILE A 89 6.14 -8.82 45.53
CA ILE A 89 7.12 -9.91 45.56
C ILE A 89 7.04 -10.68 46.89
N ASP A 90 6.90 -10.00 48.03
CA ASP A 90 6.69 -10.64 49.33
C ASP A 90 5.41 -11.50 49.37
N GLN A 91 4.30 -11.00 48.79
CA GLN A 91 3.04 -11.76 48.70
C GLN A 91 3.19 -13.01 47.82
N LEU A 92 3.86 -12.89 46.67
CA LEU A 92 4.11 -14.01 45.76
C LEU A 92 5.07 -15.05 46.37
N ALA A 93 6.09 -14.59 47.10
CA ALA A 93 7.01 -15.46 47.84
C ALA A 93 6.28 -16.21 48.96
N ALA A 94 5.42 -15.53 49.73
CA ALA A 94 4.59 -16.17 50.76
C ALA A 94 3.62 -17.20 50.17
N ALA A 95 3.09 -16.93 48.96
CA ALA A 95 2.24 -17.86 48.22
C ALA A 95 3.02 -18.99 47.52
N LYS A 96 4.36 -19.02 47.60
CA LYS A 96 5.23 -20.01 46.96
C LYS A 96 5.10 -20.02 45.43
N ALA A 97 5.09 -18.84 44.80
CA ALA A 97 5.28 -18.75 43.35
C ALA A 97 6.59 -19.44 42.95
N LYS A 98 6.61 -20.13 41.81
CA LYS A 98 7.78 -20.93 41.39
C LYS A 98 8.94 -20.05 40.96
N THR A 99 8.66 -19.05 40.13
CA THR A 99 9.63 -18.08 39.62
C THR A 99 8.89 -16.78 39.35
N VAL A 100 9.45 -15.66 39.77
CA VAL A 100 8.88 -14.34 39.54
C VAL A 100 9.75 -13.61 38.52
N VAL A 101 9.19 -13.25 37.38
CA VAL A 101 9.88 -12.57 36.30
C VAL A 101 9.40 -11.12 36.28
N ASN A 102 10.23 -10.18 36.72
CA ASN A 102 9.89 -8.77 36.69
C ASN A 102 10.51 -8.13 35.45
N THR A 103 9.70 -7.60 34.53
CA THR A 103 10.20 -6.98 33.29
C THR A 103 10.59 -5.51 33.44
N THR A 104 10.57 -4.95 34.65
CA THR A 104 10.94 -3.55 34.89
C THR A 104 12.44 -3.34 34.71
N LEU A 105 12.81 -2.26 34.02
CA LEU A 105 14.22 -1.90 33.78
C LEU A 105 14.77 -1.07 34.95
N PHE A 106 15.68 -1.65 35.75
CA PHE A 106 16.26 -1.01 36.94
C PHE A 106 17.66 -0.43 36.69
N PHE A 107 17.84 0.33 35.60
CA PHE A 107 19.18 0.80 35.18
C PHE A 107 19.72 1.99 35.99
N GLU A 108 18.83 2.71 36.68
CA GLU A 108 19.18 3.91 37.46
C GLU A 108 18.69 3.75 38.90
N PRO A 109 19.39 4.29 39.91
CA PRO A 109 18.91 4.29 41.30
C PRO A 109 17.62 5.10 41.46
N GLN A 110 16.67 4.64 42.29
CA GLN A 110 15.50 5.46 42.62
C GLN A 110 15.87 6.39 43.78
N VAL A 111 15.91 7.70 43.53
CA VAL A 111 16.30 8.69 44.53
C VAL A 111 15.08 9.45 45.02
N ASP A 112 14.77 9.32 46.30
CA ASP A 112 13.80 10.18 46.98
C ASP A 112 14.44 11.53 47.35
N ARG A 113 13.74 12.65 47.08
CA ARG A 113 14.26 14.00 47.37
C ARG A 113 14.44 14.24 48.88
N GLY A 114 13.58 13.66 49.70
CA GLY A 114 13.63 13.72 51.16
C GLY A 114 14.84 12.97 51.73
N MET A 115 15.27 11.89 51.07
CA MET A 115 16.42 11.08 51.51
C MET A 115 17.69 11.91 51.74
N VAL A 116 17.95 12.89 50.87
CA VAL A 116 19.11 13.78 50.98
C VAL A 116 19.06 14.58 52.29
N TYR A 117 17.88 15.03 52.71
CA TYR A 117 17.71 15.76 53.95
C TYR A 117 17.73 14.85 55.18
N ILE A 118 17.19 13.63 55.08
CA ILE A 118 17.28 12.62 56.15
C ILE A 118 18.75 12.30 56.45
N ARG A 119 19.57 12.05 55.42
CA ARG A 119 21.01 11.80 55.59
C ARG A 119 21.74 12.99 56.21
N LYS A 120 21.43 14.22 55.77
CA LYS A 120 21.98 15.44 56.41
C LYS A 120 21.60 15.55 57.89
N MET A 121 20.35 15.24 58.25
CA MET A 121 19.92 15.25 59.65
C MET A 121 20.63 14.16 60.47
N LYS A 122 20.88 12.99 59.87
CA LYS A 122 21.67 11.92 60.48
C LYS A 122 23.11 12.34 60.75
N ASP A 123 23.75 12.98 59.77
CA ASP A 123 25.13 13.47 59.90
C ASP A 123 25.25 14.56 60.98
N LEU A 124 24.28 15.47 61.05
CA LEU A 124 24.22 16.49 62.10
C LEU A 124 24.03 15.90 63.50
N LEU A 125 23.24 14.82 63.63
CA LEU A 125 23.08 14.12 64.91
C LEU A 125 24.28 13.27 65.31
N ALA A 126 25.12 12.88 64.35
CA ALA A 126 26.37 12.18 64.61
C ALA A 126 27.49 13.11 65.09
N ASP A 127 27.27 14.44 65.12
CA ASP A 127 28.23 15.41 65.62
C ASP A 127 28.50 15.19 67.13
N PRO A 128 29.75 14.88 67.52
CA PRO A 128 30.13 14.66 68.91
C PRO A 128 29.80 15.84 69.84
N ALA A 129 29.62 17.04 69.30
CA ALA A 129 29.30 18.25 70.07
C ALA A 129 27.88 18.25 70.68
N LEU A 130 26.94 17.46 70.14
CA LEU A 130 25.55 17.42 70.62
C LEU A 130 25.35 16.58 71.91
N GLY A 131 26.27 15.67 72.22
CA GLY A 131 26.20 14.78 73.39
C GLY A 131 25.03 13.77 73.36
N PRO A 132 25.16 12.59 73.97
CA PRO A 132 24.05 11.63 74.05
C PRO A 132 23.00 12.16 75.04
N ASN A 133 21.79 12.44 74.54
CA ASN A 133 20.62 12.71 75.36
C ASN A 133 19.41 11.93 74.80
N VAL A 134 18.40 11.66 75.63
CA VAL A 134 17.26 10.81 75.25
C VAL A 134 16.54 11.31 73.99
N ALA A 135 16.51 12.63 73.77
CA ALA A 135 15.88 13.23 72.59
C ALA A 135 16.73 13.03 71.33
N SER A 136 18.07 13.09 71.40
CA SER A 136 18.96 12.82 70.27
C SER A 136 18.96 11.34 69.88
N GLU A 137 18.84 10.43 70.86
CA GLU A 137 18.65 8.99 70.59
C GLU A 137 17.30 8.70 69.94
N GLN A 138 16.21 9.27 70.45
CA GLN A 138 14.86 9.09 69.87
C GLN A 138 14.78 9.68 68.46
N LEU A 139 15.32 10.88 68.25
CA LEU A 139 15.35 11.52 66.93
C LEU A 139 16.26 10.77 65.95
N GLY A 140 17.41 10.28 66.43
CA GLY A 140 18.30 9.41 65.65
C GLY A 140 17.60 8.13 65.19
N LYS A 141 16.77 7.52 66.06
CA LYS A 141 15.95 6.37 65.70
C LYS A 141 14.94 6.71 64.60
N VAL A 142 14.19 7.80 64.72
CA VAL A 142 13.21 8.24 63.70
C VAL A 142 13.88 8.54 62.36
N ILE A 143 15.06 9.15 62.37
CA ILE A 143 15.83 9.43 61.15
C ILE A 143 16.35 8.14 60.51
N SER A 144 16.80 7.18 61.32
CA SER A 144 17.19 5.86 60.82
C SER A 144 15.99 5.11 60.23
N ASP A 145 14.83 5.17 60.87
CA ASP A 145 13.59 4.55 60.37
C ASP A 145 13.14 5.21 59.06
N ALA A 146 13.25 6.54 58.96
CA ALA A 146 12.95 7.28 57.74
C ALA A 146 13.92 6.96 56.60
N GLU A 147 15.22 6.78 56.88
CA GLU A 147 16.21 6.37 55.89
C GLU A 147 15.90 4.97 55.34
N VAL A 148 15.53 4.02 56.19
CA VAL A 148 15.15 2.67 55.73
C VAL A 148 13.85 2.71 54.92
N ALA A 149 12.86 3.50 55.35
CA ALA A 149 11.57 3.58 54.68
C ALA A 149 11.65 4.26 53.30
N LEU A 150 12.56 5.23 53.13
CA LEU A 150 12.72 5.97 51.88
C LEU A 150 13.71 5.28 50.91
N ASP A 151 14.52 4.32 51.35
CA ASP A 151 15.43 3.56 50.49
C ASP A 151 14.69 2.39 49.81
N THR A 152 13.87 2.75 48.84
CA THR A 152 13.02 1.81 48.10
C THR A 152 13.82 0.80 47.28
N ASP A 153 15.05 1.12 46.88
CA ASP A 153 15.99 0.22 46.21
C ASP A 153 16.42 -0.92 47.14
N ALA A 154 16.81 -0.57 48.37
CA ALA A 154 17.19 -1.54 49.39
C ALA A 154 16.00 -2.40 49.83
N LEU A 155 14.80 -1.82 49.96
CA LEU A 155 13.58 -2.57 50.28
C LEU A 155 13.25 -3.62 49.21
N LEU A 156 13.29 -3.23 47.93
CA LEU A 156 13.05 -4.17 46.83
C LEU A 156 14.11 -5.27 46.78
N ALA A 157 15.40 -4.93 46.93
CA ALA A 157 16.48 -5.90 46.99
C ALA A 157 16.33 -6.87 48.17
N GLY A 158 15.89 -6.38 49.33
CA GLY A 158 15.58 -7.20 50.50
C GLY A 158 14.48 -8.23 50.22
N SER A 159 13.35 -7.79 49.65
CA SER A 159 12.24 -8.68 49.26
C SER A 159 12.65 -9.67 48.17
N MET A 160 13.47 -9.27 47.19
CA MET A 160 14.00 -10.16 46.15
C MET A 160 14.92 -11.24 46.73
N THR A 161 15.82 -10.86 47.63
CA THR A 161 16.75 -11.78 48.32
C THR A 161 15.98 -12.80 49.16
N LYS A 162 14.96 -12.33 49.90
CA LYS A 162 14.10 -13.18 50.72
C LYS A 162 13.26 -14.15 49.87
N ALA A 163 12.77 -13.71 48.71
CA ALA A 163 12.03 -14.54 47.77
C ALA A 163 12.93 -15.59 47.10
N GLY A 164 14.17 -15.22 46.74
CA GLY A 164 15.18 -16.13 46.19
C GLY A 164 14.91 -16.66 44.78
N ASN A 165 13.84 -16.18 44.12
CA ASN A 165 13.38 -16.68 42.82
C ASN A 165 12.94 -15.57 41.86
N VAL A 166 13.41 -14.33 42.07
CA VAL A 166 13.08 -13.17 41.24
C VAL A 166 14.12 -12.97 40.13
N LEU A 167 13.67 -12.87 38.88
CA LEU A 167 14.48 -12.57 37.71
C LEU A 167 14.24 -11.13 37.25
N VAL A 168 15.31 -10.46 36.82
CA VAL A 168 15.27 -9.07 36.33
C VAL A 168 16.04 -8.93 35.01
N PRO A 169 15.66 -7.97 34.16
CA PRO A 169 16.17 -7.89 32.80
C PRO A 169 17.45 -7.07 32.72
N SER A 170 18.24 -7.42 31.72
CA SER A 170 19.27 -6.60 31.09
C SER A 170 18.88 -6.33 29.64
N VAL A 171 19.43 -5.29 29.04
CA VAL A 171 19.17 -4.96 27.63
C VAL A 171 20.49 -4.69 26.94
N PHE A 172 20.67 -5.29 25.76
CA PHE A 172 21.87 -5.17 24.97
C PHE A 172 21.63 -4.41 23.67
N THR A 173 22.66 -3.76 23.15
CA THR A 173 22.69 -3.27 21.78
C THR A 173 23.44 -4.30 20.95
N THR A 174 22.75 -4.93 20.00
CA THR A 174 23.33 -5.94 19.12
C THR A 174 24.31 -5.30 18.14
N GLY A 175 25.32 -6.06 17.73
CA GLY A 175 26.37 -5.59 16.82
C GLY A 175 27.61 -6.45 16.91
N ILE A 176 28.50 -6.32 15.94
CA ILE A 176 29.76 -7.08 15.90
C ILE A 176 30.76 -6.43 16.87
N PRO A 177 31.18 -7.12 17.95
CA PRO A 177 32.15 -6.57 18.89
C PRO A 177 33.51 -6.41 18.23
N GLN A 178 34.16 -5.28 18.51
CA GLN A 178 35.55 -5.02 18.13
C GLN A 178 36.37 -4.83 19.41
N GLY A 179 37.46 -5.59 19.56
CA GLY A 179 38.35 -5.45 20.71
C GLY A 179 37.75 -5.99 22.02
N ARG A 180 37.84 -5.19 23.09
CA ARG A 180 37.39 -5.53 24.46
C ARG A 180 36.18 -4.67 24.84
N PRO A 181 35.33 -5.14 25.78
CA PRO A 181 34.18 -4.34 26.22
C PRO A 181 34.63 -3.10 26.97
N ASP A 182 33.97 -1.96 26.71
CA ASP A 182 34.17 -0.71 27.48
C ASP A 182 33.84 -0.90 28.96
N LYS A 183 32.83 -1.72 29.26
CA LYS A 183 32.42 -2.09 30.62
C LYS A 183 32.20 -3.60 30.70
N PRO A 184 32.97 -4.34 31.51
CA PRO A 184 32.73 -5.77 31.68
C PRO A 184 31.36 -6.03 32.32
N LEU A 185 30.84 -7.24 32.13
CA LEU A 185 29.62 -7.67 32.82
C LEU A 185 29.86 -7.68 34.34
N PRO A 186 28.93 -7.13 35.13
CA PRO A 186 28.97 -7.24 36.59
C PRO A 186 28.92 -8.70 37.07
N THR A 187 29.48 -8.94 38.25
CA THR A 187 29.59 -10.30 38.82
C THR A 187 28.22 -10.97 38.99
N TYR A 188 27.19 -10.21 39.32
CA TYR A 188 25.82 -10.73 39.44
C TYR A 188 25.24 -11.17 38.09
N ALA A 189 25.56 -10.48 36.98
CA ALA A 189 25.11 -10.84 35.64
C ALA A 189 25.84 -12.09 35.13
N LEU A 190 27.13 -12.22 35.46
CA LEU A 190 27.93 -13.40 35.14
C LEU A 190 27.38 -14.69 35.77
N LYS A 191 26.64 -14.62 36.89
CA LYS A 191 25.98 -15.81 37.48
C LYS A 191 24.97 -16.46 36.55
N SER A 192 24.41 -15.69 35.62
CA SER A 192 23.42 -16.17 34.66
C SER A 192 24.01 -16.44 33.28
N ALA A 193 25.24 -15.98 33.02
CA ALA A 193 25.92 -16.10 31.74
C ALA A 193 26.40 -17.54 31.48
N VAL A 194 26.44 -17.89 30.20
CA VAL A 194 27.02 -19.13 29.66
C VAL A 194 28.26 -18.76 28.86
N ASP A 195 29.32 -19.58 28.96
CA ASP A 195 30.52 -19.39 28.15
C ASP A 195 30.24 -19.77 26.69
N GLU A 196 30.46 -18.83 25.76
CA GLU A 196 30.15 -19.04 24.34
C GLU A 196 31.22 -18.36 23.47
N GLN A 197 32.10 -19.17 22.87
CA GLN A 197 33.23 -18.71 22.03
C GLN A 197 33.07 -19.12 20.57
N SER A 198 31.96 -19.77 20.23
CA SER A 198 31.68 -20.41 18.94
C SER A 198 30.87 -19.53 17.97
N ASN A 199 30.61 -18.26 18.31
CA ASN A 199 29.76 -17.34 17.55
C ASN A 199 28.35 -17.91 17.27
N PHE A 200 27.84 -18.75 18.18
CA PHE A 200 26.55 -19.41 18.04
C PHE A 200 25.37 -18.54 18.49
N SER A 201 25.63 -17.35 19.05
CA SER A 201 24.59 -16.48 19.58
C SER A 201 24.71 -15.04 19.07
N VAL A 202 23.62 -14.28 19.15
CA VAL A 202 23.57 -12.92 18.60
C VAL A 202 24.57 -12.02 19.32
N PRO A 203 25.54 -11.41 18.60
CA PRO A 203 26.59 -10.63 19.24
C PRO A 203 26.07 -9.25 19.69
N ALA A 204 26.63 -8.74 20.77
CA ALA A 204 26.33 -7.43 21.32
C ALA A 204 27.57 -6.60 21.60
N ILE A 205 27.43 -5.29 21.39
CA ILE A 205 28.49 -4.29 21.59
C ILE A 205 28.37 -3.56 22.92
N ARG A 206 27.14 -3.40 23.43
CA ARG A 206 26.85 -2.67 24.68
C ARG A 206 25.79 -3.39 25.48
N GLY A 207 25.92 -3.40 26.80
CA GLY A 207 24.91 -3.91 27.72
C GLY A 207 24.51 -2.86 28.76
N GLN A 208 23.23 -2.72 29.01
CA GLN A 208 22.65 -2.03 30.15
C GLN A 208 22.21 -3.06 31.18
N GLN A 209 22.70 -2.90 32.40
CA GLN A 209 22.48 -3.84 33.49
C GLN A 209 21.72 -3.14 34.62
N PRO A 210 20.97 -3.88 35.44
CA PRO A 210 20.37 -3.34 36.66
C PRO A 210 21.41 -2.68 37.57
N ILE A 211 20.98 -1.78 38.44
CA ILE A 211 21.86 -1.26 39.49
C ILE A 211 22.37 -2.40 40.40
N GLU A 212 23.56 -2.23 40.96
CA GLU A 212 24.27 -3.26 41.75
C GLU A 212 23.38 -3.88 42.84
N VAL A 213 22.67 -3.05 43.60
CA VAL A 213 21.82 -3.49 44.74
C VAL A 213 20.70 -4.43 44.29
N ILE A 214 20.07 -4.15 43.15
CA ILE A 214 18.99 -4.98 42.59
C ILE A 214 19.56 -6.20 41.85
N GLY A 215 20.61 -6.01 41.07
CA GLY A 215 21.25 -7.08 40.31
C GLY A 215 21.83 -8.17 41.22
N ALA A 216 22.48 -7.78 42.32
CA ALA A 216 23.05 -8.71 43.30
C ALA A 216 21.98 -9.51 44.07
N ALA A 217 20.81 -8.91 44.32
CA ALA A 217 19.67 -9.53 45.00
C ALA A 217 18.84 -10.46 44.09
N ALA A 218 18.93 -10.29 42.77
CA ALA A 218 18.19 -11.11 41.81
C ALA A 218 18.69 -12.57 41.79
N ALA A 219 17.77 -13.51 41.61
CA ALA A 219 18.07 -14.92 41.42
C ALA A 219 18.70 -15.24 40.05
N GLY A 220 18.58 -14.30 39.10
CA GLY A 220 19.20 -14.35 37.79
C GLY A 220 18.90 -13.11 36.95
N ILE A 221 19.79 -12.84 36.00
CA ILE A 221 19.70 -11.74 35.02
C ILE A 221 19.57 -12.36 33.63
N GLY A 222 18.48 -12.08 32.94
CA GLY A 222 18.29 -12.45 31.54
C GLY A 222 18.23 -11.21 30.65
N HIS A 223 18.36 -11.37 29.34
CA HIS A 223 18.13 -10.25 28.42
C HIS A 223 16.65 -10.14 28.02
N LEU A 224 16.16 -8.91 27.86
CA LEU A 224 14.81 -8.60 27.34
C LEU A 224 14.84 -8.09 25.90
N ASN A 225 15.95 -8.31 25.19
CA ASN A 225 16.09 -7.99 23.78
C ASN A 225 15.05 -8.73 22.93
N GLN A 226 14.52 -8.03 21.93
CA GLN A 226 13.59 -8.57 20.96
C GLN A 226 14.08 -8.25 19.57
N LEU A 227 13.99 -9.23 18.67
CA LEU A 227 14.33 -9.08 17.26
C LEU A 227 13.04 -8.96 16.46
N GLN A 228 12.91 -7.86 15.74
CA GLN A 228 11.78 -7.59 14.86
C GLN A 228 12.16 -7.92 13.43
N ASP A 229 11.25 -8.56 12.70
CA ASP A 229 11.35 -8.76 11.27
C ASP A 229 11.19 -7.43 10.52
N VAL A 230 11.39 -7.45 9.19
CA VAL A 230 11.25 -6.27 8.30
C VAL A 230 9.86 -5.61 8.39
N ASP A 231 8.83 -6.39 8.77
CA ASP A 231 7.46 -5.90 8.96
C ASP A 231 7.15 -5.45 10.41
N GLY A 232 8.17 -5.46 11.30
CA GLY A 232 8.03 -5.08 12.71
C GLY A 232 7.45 -6.17 13.62
N ALA A 233 7.14 -7.36 13.08
CA ALA A 233 6.61 -8.46 13.89
C ALA A 233 7.73 -9.25 14.57
N ILE A 234 7.43 -9.81 15.74
CA ILE A 234 8.31 -10.72 16.47
C ILE A 234 7.88 -12.15 16.17
N ARG A 235 8.71 -12.85 15.40
CA ARG A 235 8.54 -14.29 15.10
C ARG A 235 9.64 -15.15 15.68
N GLN A 236 10.79 -14.54 15.98
CA GLN A 236 11.99 -15.19 16.48
C GLN A 236 12.37 -14.64 17.86
N GLU A 237 12.88 -15.51 18.72
CA GLU A 237 13.47 -15.17 20.00
C GLU A 237 14.97 -15.52 19.96
N PRO A 238 15.88 -14.56 20.18
CA PRO A 238 17.25 -14.90 20.49
C PRO A 238 17.29 -15.55 21.87
N LEU A 239 17.65 -16.82 21.95
CA LEU A 239 17.75 -17.50 23.25
C LEU A 239 18.95 -17.01 24.06
N LEU A 240 19.96 -16.49 23.36
CA LEU A 240 21.25 -16.07 23.91
C LEU A 240 21.72 -14.80 23.22
N ILE A 241 22.30 -13.88 23.98
CA ILE A 241 23.04 -12.73 23.46
C ILE A 241 24.48 -12.79 23.94
N ASN A 242 25.42 -12.84 22.99
CA ASN A 242 26.85 -12.87 23.27
C ASN A 242 27.39 -11.45 23.57
N TYR A 243 27.86 -11.25 24.79
CA TYR A 243 28.63 -10.07 25.16
C TYR A 243 30.09 -10.47 25.43
N PHE A 244 30.95 -10.33 24.42
CA PHE A 244 32.39 -10.59 24.48
C PHE A 244 32.77 -11.97 25.07
N GLY A 245 32.14 -13.03 24.55
CA GLY A 245 32.39 -14.43 24.94
C GLY A 245 31.50 -14.94 26.07
N LYS A 246 30.62 -14.08 26.61
CA LYS A 246 29.66 -14.41 27.66
C LYS A 246 28.24 -14.27 27.11
N ALA A 247 27.58 -15.38 26.87
CA ALA A 247 26.21 -15.43 26.40
C ALA A 247 25.22 -15.26 27.57
N ILE A 248 24.44 -14.19 27.57
CA ILE A 248 23.34 -14.01 28.52
C ILE A 248 22.10 -14.71 27.96
N PRO A 249 21.37 -15.51 28.75
CA PRO A 249 20.12 -16.12 28.31
C PRO A 249 18.97 -15.11 28.25
N SER A 250 18.00 -15.36 27.38
CA SER A 250 16.78 -14.57 27.34
C SER A 250 16.00 -14.72 28.64
N MET A 251 15.21 -13.71 29.02
CA MET A 251 14.35 -13.80 30.20
C MET A 251 13.41 -15.01 30.12
N SER A 252 12.92 -15.34 28.92
CA SER A 252 12.07 -16.51 28.65
C SER A 252 12.81 -17.83 28.91
N LEU A 253 14.04 -17.97 28.39
CA LEU A 253 14.86 -19.15 28.62
C LEU A 253 15.23 -19.30 30.09
N LEU A 254 15.64 -18.21 30.74
CA LEU A 254 16.05 -18.22 32.14
C LEU A 254 14.87 -18.54 33.07
N ALA A 255 13.67 -18.04 32.77
CA ALA A 255 12.45 -18.40 33.48
C ALA A 255 12.15 -19.90 33.37
N ALA A 256 12.29 -20.48 32.17
CA ALA A 256 12.13 -21.93 31.97
C ALA A 256 13.15 -22.74 32.78
N VAL A 257 14.44 -22.38 32.69
CA VAL A 257 15.55 -23.00 33.45
C VAL A 257 15.25 -23.00 34.97
N LYS A 258 14.94 -21.84 35.54
CA LYS A 258 14.67 -21.72 36.98
C LYS A 258 13.40 -22.45 37.40
N SER A 259 12.36 -22.45 36.57
CA SER A 259 11.12 -23.19 36.86
C SER A 259 11.31 -24.71 36.93
N LEU A 260 12.31 -25.22 36.21
CA LEU A 260 12.73 -26.63 36.22
C LEU A 260 13.74 -26.95 37.34
N ASN A 261 14.03 -25.99 38.23
CA ASN A 261 15.09 -26.07 39.25
C ASN A 261 16.50 -26.27 38.68
N LEU A 262 16.76 -25.77 37.48
CA LEU A 262 18.07 -25.80 36.85
C LEU A 262 18.80 -24.47 37.05
N SER A 263 20.10 -24.47 36.75
CA SER A 263 20.99 -23.31 36.76
C SER A 263 21.52 -23.01 35.36
N SER A 264 22.18 -21.86 35.18
CA SER A 264 22.82 -21.53 33.90
C SER A 264 23.95 -22.50 33.52
N ALA A 265 24.52 -23.23 34.49
CA ALA A 265 25.50 -24.28 34.21
C ALA A 265 24.89 -25.53 33.56
N ASP A 266 23.58 -25.71 33.68
CA ASP A 266 22.84 -26.81 33.05
C ASP A 266 22.41 -26.50 31.60
N ILE A 267 22.77 -25.31 31.10
CA ILE A 267 22.57 -24.90 29.71
C ILE A 267 23.75 -25.43 28.89
N THR A 268 23.48 -26.36 27.98
CA THR A 268 24.47 -26.90 27.05
C THR A 268 24.20 -26.37 25.65
N LEU A 269 25.25 -25.89 24.98
CA LEU A 269 25.17 -25.34 23.63
C LEU A 269 25.58 -26.39 22.62
N ASN A 270 24.64 -26.84 21.79
CA ASN A 270 24.92 -27.67 20.62
C ASN A 270 25.04 -26.73 19.42
N THR A 271 26.25 -26.22 19.21
CA THR A 271 26.58 -25.20 18.20
C THR A 271 26.02 -25.54 16.83
N GLY A 272 25.25 -24.61 16.27
CA GLY A 272 24.61 -24.73 14.96
C GLY A 272 23.27 -25.49 14.95
N GLU A 273 22.83 -26.04 16.08
CA GLU A 273 21.68 -26.96 16.09
C GLU A 273 20.66 -26.70 17.22
N SER A 274 21.10 -26.51 18.46
CA SER A 274 20.19 -26.38 19.59
C SER A 274 20.80 -25.80 20.85
N VAL A 275 19.92 -25.28 21.71
CA VAL A 275 20.22 -24.96 23.11
C VAL A 275 19.52 -25.99 23.98
N GLN A 276 20.26 -26.73 24.80
CA GLN A 276 19.73 -27.77 25.68
C GLN A 276 19.70 -27.30 27.13
N ILE A 277 18.57 -27.50 27.81
CA ILE A 277 18.40 -27.21 29.25
C ILE A 277 18.02 -28.51 29.98
N GLY A 278 18.98 -29.11 30.68
CA GLY A 278 18.80 -30.44 31.27
C GLY A 278 18.44 -31.49 30.21
N LYS A 279 17.18 -31.97 30.21
CA LYS A 279 16.67 -32.96 29.24
C LYS A 279 15.99 -32.34 28.01
N LEU A 280 15.64 -31.06 28.08
CA LEU A 280 14.86 -30.39 27.04
C LEU A 280 15.81 -29.82 25.99
N VAL A 281 15.62 -30.20 24.72
CA VAL A 281 16.47 -29.77 23.60
C VAL A 281 15.70 -28.77 22.74
N ILE A 282 16.04 -27.48 22.85
CA ILE A 282 15.40 -26.41 22.09
C ILE A 282 16.12 -26.28 20.76
N LYS A 283 15.44 -26.62 19.66
CA LYS A 283 16.01 -26.48 18.32
C LYS A 283 16.08 -25.00 17.92
N THR A 284 17.21 -24.60 17.37
CA THR A 284 17.49 -23.21 16.95
C THR A 284 18.16 -23.20 15.59
N ASP A 285 18.34 -22.00 15.04
CA ASP A 285 19.26 -21.77 13.92
C ASP A 285 20.73 -21.66 14.37
N GLU A 286 21.60 -21.28 13.44
CA GLU A 286 23.04 -21.08 13.67
C GLU A 286 23.39 -19.92 14.62
N SER A 287 22.42 -19.06 14.93
CA SER A 287 22.57 -17.90 15.83
C SER A 287 21.76 -18.03 17.13
N ALA A 288 21.38 -19.27 17.48
CA ALA A 288 20.56 -19.59 18.65
C ALA A 288 19.20 -18.86 18.66
N LEU A 289 18.66 -18.55 17.48
CA LEU A 289 17.30 -18.02 17.32
C LEU A 289 16.31 -19.19 17.30
N MET A 290 15.28 -19.07 18.13
CA MET A 290 14.16 -20.01 18.19
C MET A 290 12.94 -19.38 17.54
N LEU A 291 12.15 -20.18 16.81
CA LEU A 291 10.80 -19.80 16.36
C LEU A 291 9.76 -20.31 17.39
N PRO A 292 9.32 -19.49 18.36
CA PRO A 292 8.30 -19.87 19.34
C PRO A 292 6.91 -20.10 18.70
N GLN A 293 6.11 -20.95 19.34
CA GLN A 293 4.67 -20.98 19.11
C GLN A 293 3.98 -19.83 19.83
N PHE A 294 3.26 -19.02 19.05
CA PHE A 294 2.28 -18.09 19.57
C PHE A 294 0.89 -18.74 19.60
N TYR A 295 0.16 -18.56 20.70
CA TYR A 295 -1.12 -19.24 20.97
C TYR A 295 -2.25 -18.23 20.76
N LYS A 296 -3.29 -18.60 20.00
CA LYS A 296 -4.47 -17.73 19.86
C LYS A 296 -5.33 -17.80 21.12
N GLY A 297 -5.95 -16.67 21.46
CA GLY A 297 -7.03 -16.63 22.45
C GLY A 297 -8.21 -17.50 22.02
N LYS A 298 -8.98 -18.01 23.00
CA LYS A 298 -10.20 -18.81 22.77
C LYS A 298 -11.40 -18.12 23.36
N ASP A 299 -12.52 -18.13 22.65
CA ASP A 299 -13.82 -17.61 23.12
C ASP A 299 -13.74 -16.16 23.66
N GLY A 300 -12.92 -15.32 23.02
CA GLY A 300 -12.68 -13.93 23.43
C GLY A 300 -11.79 -13.76 24.66
N LYS A 301 -11.22 -14.83 25.22
CA LYS A 301 -10.26 -14.78 26.33
C LYS A 301 -8.81 -14.83 25.82
N PRO A 302 -7.88 -14.11 26.48
CA PRO A 302 -6.46 -14.19 26.17
C PRO A 302 -5.91 -15.61 26.37
N ALA A 303 -4.81 -15.93 25.69
CA ALA A 303 -4.18 -17.25 25.77
C ALA A 303 -3.63 -17.56 27.18
N PHE A 304 -3.26 -16.52 27.93
CA PHE A 304 -2.78 -16.62 29.30
C PHE A 304 -3.71 -15.88 30.24
N VAL A 305 -3.71 -16.30 31.51
CA VAL A 305 -4.40 -15.56 32.57
C VAL A 305 -3.64 -14.27 32.83
N VAL A 306 -4.31 -13.14 32.62
CA VAL A 306 -3.80 -11.79 32.88
C VAL A 306 -4.61 -11.19 34.01
N ASP A 307 -3.96 -10.87 35.12
CA ASP A 307 -4.57 -10.26 36.29
C ASP A 307 -3.95 -8.88 36.56
N SER A 308 -4.75 -7.93 37.05
CA SER A 308 -4.29 -6.57 37.38
C SER A 308 -3.32 -6.58 38.57
N PHE A 309 -2.21 -5.83 38.47
CA PHE A 309 -1.23 -5.69 39.55
C PHE A 309 -1.89 -5.20 40.85
N TYR A 310 -2.78 -4.21 40.76
CA TYR A 310 -3.49 -3.68 41.92
C TYR A 310 -4.44 -4.70 42.56
N ASP A 311 -5.14 -5.50 41.76
CA ASP A 311 -6.07 -6.51 42.29
C ASP A 311 -5.34 -7.62 43.06
N VAL A 312 -4.12 -7.98 42.64
CA VAL A 312 -3.28 -8.90 43.40
C VAL A 312 -2.73 -8.24 44.66
N LEU A 313 -2.17 -7.03 44.54
CA LEU A 313 -1.56 -6.31 45.66
C LEU A 313 -2.57 -6.02 46.79
N SER A 314 -3.80 -5.64 46.43
CA SER A 314 -4.89 -5.36 47.38
C SER A 314 -5.51 -6.62 48.01
N GLY A 315 -5.18 -7.80 47.50
CA GLY A 315 -5.73 -9.08 47.96
C GLY A 315 -7.11 -9.43 47.39
N LYS A 316 -7.66 -8.63 46.45
CA LYS A 316 -8.89 -8.97 45.72
C LYS A 316 -8.73 -10.27 44.93
N ILE A 317 -7.53 -10.47 44.36
CA ILE A 317 -7.10 -11.76 43.82
C ILE A 317 -6.11 -12.37 44.82
N PRO A 318 -6.42 -13.54 45.41
CA PRO A 318 -5.55 -14.14 46.40
C PRO A 318 -4.23 -14.61 45.76
N ALA A 319 -3.09 -14.24 46.37
CA ALA A 319 -1.77 -14.60 45.87
C ALA A 319 -1.55 -16.12 45.76
N THR A 320 -2.30 -16.93 46.51
CA THR A 320 -2.31 -18.41 46.43
C THR A 320 -2.67 -18.94 45.04
N LYS A 321 -3.34 -18.14 44.20
CA LYS A 321 -3.59 -18.45 42.77
C LYS A 321 -2.29 -18.69 41.99
N TYR A 322 -1.18 -18.10 42.43
CA TYR A 322 0.12 -18.15 41.77
C TYR A 322 1.08 -19.20 42.35
N ALA A 323 0.63 -20.02 43.31
CA ALA A 323 1.44 -21.11 43.86
C ALA A 323 1.94 -22.04 42.76
N ASP A 324 3.23 -22.38 42.79
CA ASP A 324 3.91 -23.24 41.80
C ASP A 324 3.86 -22.76 40.34
N LYS A 325 3.49 -21.49 40.11
CA LYS A 325 3.45 -20.86 38.77
C LYS A 325 4.66 -19.97 38.50
N ILE A 326 4.98 -19.82 37.23
CA ILE A 326 5.86 -18.77 36.70
C ILE A 326 4.99 -17.51 36.58
N VAL A 327 5.35 -16.48 37.33
CA VAL A 327 4.61 -15.23 37.39
C VAL A 327 5.39 -14.16 36.64
N ILE A 328 4.82 -13.63 35.58
CA ILE A 328 5.43 -12.57 34.77
C ILE A 328 4.77 -11.25 35.12
N ILE A 329 5.55 -10.28 35.62
CA ILE A 329 5.09 -8.95 35.97
C ILE A 329 5.58 -7.98 34.89
N GLY A 330 4.67 -7.27 34.22
CA GLY A 330 5.07 -6.28 33.22
C GLY A 330 3.97 -5.36 32.71
N GLY A 331 4.40 -4.34 31.95
CA GLY A 331 3.56 -3.27 31.41
C GLY A 331 2.67 -3.73 30.26
N THR A 332 1.35 -3.61 30.45
CA THR A 332 0.35 -3.83 29.38
C THR A 332 -0.45 -2.55 29.08
N ALA A 333 -0.44 -1.57 29.98
CA ALA A 333 -1.04 -0.26 29.77
C ALA A 333 -0.40 0.53 28.62
N VAL A 334 -1.21 1.35 27.95
CA VAL A 334 -0.76 2.23 26.86
C VAL A 334 0.25 3.24 27.40
N GLY A 335 1.43 3.30 26.78
CA GLY A 335 2.51 4.22 27.18
C GLY A 335 3.38 3.73 28.35
N VAL A 336 3.11 2.54 28.90
CA VAL A 336 3.99 1.87 29.88
C VAL A 336 4.85 0.82 29.22
N GLY A 337 4.26 -0.01 28.35
CA GLY A 337 4.94 -1.03 27.58
C GLY A 337 4.88 -0.77 26.08
N THR A 338 5.82 -1.36 25.34
CA THR A 338 5.75 -1.47 23.89
C THR A 338 4.88 -2.66 23.50
N LEU A 339 3.99 -2.43 22.53
CA LEU A 339 3.14 -3.46 21.96
C LEU A 339 3.74 -3.96 20.64
N PHE A 340 3.79 -5.27 20.48
CA PHE A 340 4.42 -5.94 19.34
C PHE A 340 3.40 -6.62 18.46
N GLN A 341 3.70 -6.69 17.16
CA GLN A 341 2.99 -7.56 16.24
C GLN A 341 3.57 -8.97 16.39
N THR A 342 2.69 -9.97 16.49
CA THR A 342 3.09 -11.37 16.61
C THR A 342 2.16 -12.24 15.75
N PRO A 343 2.54 -13.50 15.45
CA PRO A 343 1.65 -14.43 14.77
C PRO A 343 0.27 -14.61 15.44
N ALA A 344 0.19 -14.54 16.78
CA ALA A 344 -1.09 -14.65 17.50
C ALA A 344 -2.01 -13.45 17.32
N GLY A 345 -1.48 -12.30 16.89
CA GLY A 345 -2.22 -11.07 16.67
C GLY A 345 -1.38 -9.82 16.94
N PRO A 346 -1.89 -8.65 16.55
CA PRO A 346 -1.28 -7.38 16.91
C PRO A 346 -1.50 -7.07 18.39
N GLY A 347 -0.55 -6.39 19.02
CA GLY A 347 -0.78 -5.73 20.31
C GLY A 347 -0.36 -6.51 21.55
N LEU A 348 0.55 -7.49 21.44
CA LEU A 348 1.07 -8.17 22.63
C LEU A 348 2.17 -7.35 23.31
N SER A 349 2.06 -7.19 24.63
CA SER A 349 3.11 -6.59 25.45
C SER A 349 4.37 -7.48 25.51
N ALA A 350 5.49 -6.93 26.00
CA ALA A 350 6.70 -7.71 26.28
C ALA A 350 6.44 -8.85 27.27
N ALA A 351 5.58 -8.63 28.27
CA ALA A 351 5.20 -9.64 29.27
C ALA A 351 4.40 -10.80 28.66
N GLU A 352 3.42 -10.49 27.80
CA GLU A 352 2.63 -11.50 27.10
C GLU A 352 3.49 -12.28 26.10
N THR A 353 4.32 -11.58 25.33
CA THR A 353 5.28 -12.19 24.39
C THR A 353 6.18 -13.18 25.12
N MET A 354 6.74 -12.78 26.27
CA MET A 354 7.54 -13.68 27.10
C MET A 354 6.75 -14.87 27.64
N ALA A 355 5.47 -14.71 27.96
CA ALA A 355 4.61 -15.83 28.37
C ALA A 355 4.43 -16.85 27.23
N HIS A 356 4.19 -16.37 26.00
CA HIS A 356 4.14 -17.22 24.80
C HIS A 356 5.43 -18.00 24.60
N ILE A 357 6.57 -17.32 24.65
CA ILE A 357 7.90 -17.91 24.43
C ILE A 357 8.25 -18.90 25.53
N THR A 358 8.06 -18.53 26.80
CA THR A 358 8.32 -19.42 27.94
C THR A 358 7.44 -20.67 27.89
N SER A 359 6.16 -20.51 27.53
CA SER A 359 5.23 -21.62 27.30
C SER A 359 5.68 -22.53 26.17
N SER A 360 6.14 -21.93 25.07
CA SER A 360 6.69 -22.61 23.89
C SER A 360 7.92 -23.45 24.25
N ILE A 361 8.82 -22.92 25.08
CA ILE A 361 10.02 -23.64 25.56
C ILE A 361 9.59 -24.82 26.43
N LEU A 362 8.80 -24.60 27.48
CA LEU A 362 8.42 -25.62 28.45
C LEU A 362 7.56 -26.76 27.87
N SER A 363 6.80 -26.47 26.81
CA SER A 363 5.93 -27.44 26.15
C SER A 363 6.55 -28.03 24.88
N GLU A 364 7.79 -27.67 24.55
CA GLU A 364 8.48 -28.07 23.31
C GLU A 364 7.68 -27.73 22.03
N HIS A 365 6.91 -26.64 22.08
CA HIS A 365 6.11 -26.15 20.96
C HIS A 365 6.90 -25.13 20.12
N PHE A 366 8.12 -25.41 19.71
CA PHE A 366 8.86 -24.52 18.80
C PHE A 366 8.80 -25.03 17.36
N ILE A 367 8.97 -24.13 16.41
CA ILE A 367 9.00 -24.41 14.99
C ILE A 367 10.45 -24.55 14.55
N VAL A 368 10.73 -25.56 13.72
CA VAL A 368 12.08 -25.87 13.26
C VAL A 368 12.14 -25.68 11.75
N GLN A 369 13.16 -24.97 11.30
CA GLN A 369 13.54 -24.98 9.89
C GLN A 369 14.52 -26.16 9.69
N PRO A 370 14.11 -27.26 9.06
CA PRO A 370 15.00 -28.41 8.89
C PRO A 370 16.18 -28.03 7.98
N SER A 371 17.37 -28.55 8.29
CA SER A 371 18.58 -28.31 7.48
C SER A 371 18.44 -28.81 6.03
N TRP A 372 17.70 -29.89 5.82
CA TRP A 372 17.34 -30.37 4.47
C TRP A 372 16.28 -29.49 3.78
N GLY A 373 15.63 -28.59 4.51
CA GLY A 373 14.55 -27.74 4.02
C GLY A 373 15.01 -26.82 2.88
N THR A 374 16.19 -26.21 3.02
CA THR A 374 16.78 -25.38 1.96
C THR A 374 16.92 -26.15 0.64
N TRP A 375 17.40 -27.41 0.71
CA TRP A 375 17.54 -28.28 -0.45
C TRP A 375 16.19 -28.73 -1.01
N ALA A 376 15.20 -28.99 -0.16
CA ALA A 376 13.84 -29.33 -0.58
C ALA A 376 13.13 -28.16 -1.27
N THR A 377 13.25 -26.93 -0.74
CA THR A 377 12.74 -25.71 -1.38
C THR A 377 13.43 -25.48 -2.73
N LEU A 378 14.75 -25.65 -2.81
CA LEU A 378 15.49 -25.55 -4.08
C LEU A 378 15.01 -26.60 -5.09
N ALA A 379 14.82 -27.86 -4.65
CA ALA A 379 14.30 -28.91 -5.52
C ALA A 379 12.89 -28.59 -6.03
N ALA A 380 11.99 -28.10 -5.17
CA ALA A 380 10.66 -27.65 -5.57
C ALA A 380 10.72 -26.51 -6.59
N LEU A 381 11.63 -25.55 -6.39
CA LEU A 381 11.86 -24.45 -7.32
C LEU A 381 12.37 -24.94 -8.69
N LEU A 382 13.30 -25.89 -8.71
CA LEU A 382 13.80 -26.50 -9.95
C LEU A 382 12.71 -27.28 -10.68
N VAL A 383 11.85 -27.99 -9.96
CA VAL A 383 10.68 -28.69 -10.54
C VAL A 383 9.70 -27.70 -11.15
N VAL A 384 9.36 -26.61 -10.43
CA VAL A 384 8.50 -25.54 -10.94
C VAL A 384 9.11 -24.87 -12.17
N ALA A 385 10.40 -24.52 -12.13
CA ALA A 385 11.10 -23.92 -13.26
C ALA A 385 11.13 -24.86 -14.47
N GLY A 386 11.45 -26.14 -14.27
CA GLY A 386 11.43 -27.16 -15.32
C GLY A 386 10.05 -27.34 -15.93
N TYR A 387 8.99 -27.33 -15.11
CA TYR A 387 7.61 -27.33 -15.59
C TYR A 387 7.31 -26.08 -16.44
N LEU A 388 7.63 -24.88 -15.98
CA LEU A 388 7.38 -23.64 -16.73
C LEU A 388 8.16 -23.58 -18.06
N ILE A 389 9.41 -24.02 -18.07
CA ILE A 389 10.31 -23.95 -19.23
C ILE A 389 9.98 -25.04 -20.26
N ALA A 390 9.76 -26.28 -19.82
CA ALA A 390 9.66 -27.43 -20.72
C ALA A 390 8.27 -28.09 -20.75
N GLY A 391 7.55 -28.09 -19.62
CA GLY A 391 6.25 -28.75 -19.48
C GLY A 391 5.10 -27.90 -20.04
N LEU A 392 4.94 -26.68 -19.51
CA LEU A 392 3.84 -25.77 -19.80
C LEU A 392 3.67 -25.49 -21.31
N PRO A 393 4.74 -25.22 -22.10
CA PRO A 393 4.59 -24.95 -23.53
C PRO A 393 4.05 -26.13 -24.35
N ARG A 394 4.20 -27.36 -23.84
CA ARG A 394 3.77 -28.60 -24.52
C ARG A 394 2.32 -28.98 -24.23
N LEU A 395 1.67 -28.30 -23.29
CA LEU A 395 0.30 -28.57 -22.88
C LEU A 395 -0.70 -27.66 -23.59
N SER A 396 -1.90 -28.20 -23.84
CA SER A 396 -3.07 -27.39 -24.19
C SER A 396 -3.47 -26.49 -23.02
N ALA A 397 -4.03 -25.31 -23.28
CA ALA A 397 -4.37 -24.32 -22.25
C ALA A 397 -5.17 -24.90 -21.06
N GLY A 398 -6.21 -25.71 -21.32
CA GLY A 398 -7.00 -26.35 -20.25
C GLY A 398 -6.18 -27.30 -19.37
N LYS A 399 -5.41 -28.22 -19.97
CA LYS A 399 -4.52 -29.14 -19.23
C LYS A 399 -3.44 -28.38 -18.45
N ALA A 400 -2.87 -27.33 -19.04
CA ALA A 400 -1.88 -26.48 -18.40
C ALA A 400 -2.45 -25.78 -17.15
N ALA A 401 -3.66 -25.22 -17.23
CA ALA A 401 -4.32 -24.58 -16.10
C ALA A 401 -4.57 -25.57 -14.94
N VAL A 402 -5.07 -26.77 -15.25
CA VAL A 402 -5.32 -27.82 -14.24
C VAL A 402 -4.03 -28.26 -13.55
N VAL A 403 -2.97 -28.56 -14.32
CA VAL A 403 -1.69 -28.99 -13.75
C VAL A 403 -1.07 -27.91 -12.88
N THR A 404 -1.08 -26.65 -13.34
CA THR A 404 -0.61 -25.50 -12.56
C THR A 404 -1.39 -25.35 -11.25
N LEU A 405 -2.73 -25.45 -11.29
CA LEU A 405 -3.56 -25.34 -10.08
C LEU A 405 -3.27 -26.46 -9.07
N VAL A 406 -3.14 -27.71 -9.55
CA VAL A 406 -2.83 -28.85 -8.69
C VAL A 406 -1.46 -28.68 -8.03
N LEU A 407 -0.44 -28.30 -8.78
CA LEU A 407 0.90 -28.07 -8.24
C LEU A 407 0.93 -26.91 -7.24
N PHE A 408 0.23 -25.81 -7.54
CA PHE A 408 0.11 -24.65 -6.65
C PHE A 408 -0.52 -25.03 -5.31
N VAL A 409 -1.67 -25.72 -5.35
CA VAL A 409 -2.36 -26.18 -4.14
C VAL A 409 -1.51 -27.21 -3.38
N ALA A 410 -0.83 -28.11 -4.08
CA ALA A 410 0.02 -29.11 -3.44
C ALA A 410 1.20 -28.48 -2.68
N LEU A 411 1.85 -27.45 -3.23
CA LEU A 411 2.94 -26.74 -2.55
C LEU A 411 2.45 -26.07 -1.26
N LEU A 412 1.35 -25.33 -1.33
CA LEU A 412 0.80 -24.65 -0.16
C LEU A 412 0.28 -25.64 0.90
N LEU A 413 -0.44 -26.69 0.49
CA LEU A 413 -0.91 -27.72 1.44
C LEU A 413 0.25 -28.49 2.08
N ALA A 414 1.34 -28.72 1.36
CA ALA A 414 2.53 -29.36 1.91
C ALA A 414 3.17 -28.49 3.00
N GLU A 415 3.35 -27.20 2.74
CA GLU A 415 3.86 -26.25 3.73
C GLU A 415 2.92 -26.13 4.93
N PHE A 416 1.62 -25.92 4.71
CA PHE A 416 0.62 -25.87 5.77
C PHE A 416 0.63 -27.13 6.62
N GLY A 417 0.66 -28.31 6.00
CA GLY A 417 0.69 -29.59 6.70
C GLY A 417 1.95 -29.75 7.55
N LEU A 418 3.12 -29.49 6.99
CA LEU A 418 4.40 -29.58 7.72
C LEU A 418 4.46 -28.59 8.88
N LEU A 419 3.99 -27.36 8.68
CA LEU A 419 4.04 -26.31 9.68
C LEU A 419 3.01 -26.52 10.79
N SER A 420 1.74 -26.78 10.46
CA SER A 420 0.65 -26.92 11.44
C SER A 420 0.69 -28.23 12.23
N SER A 421 1.13 -29.34 11.62
CA SER A 421 1.13 -30.66 12.25
C SER A 421 2.49 -31.09 12.79
N ALA A 422 3.58 -30.82 12.06
CA ALA A 422 4.93 -31.26 12.42
C ALA A 422 5.83 -30.14 12.94
N ALA A 423 5.34 -28.89 13.01
CA ALA A 423 6.12 -27.70 13.36
C ALA A 423 7.42 -27.59 12.56
N LYS A 424 7.37 -27.97 11.29
CA LYS A 424 8.48 -27.83 10.34
C LYS A 424 8.14 -26.75 9.34
N TRP A 425 8.95 -25.71 9.29
CA TRP A 425 8.75 -24.63 8.33
C TRP A 425 9.61 -24.88 7.07
N LEU A 426 8.93 -25.15 5.96
CA LEU A 426 9.53 -25.31 4.65
C LEU A 426 8.98 -24.22 3.74
N GLN A 427 9.84 -23.31 3.28
CA GLN A 427 9.41 -22.13 2.55
C GLN A 427 9.03 -22.48 1.11
N LEU A 428 7.75 -22.71 0.84
CA LEU A 428 7.22 -23.13 -0.47
C LEU A 428 6.35 -22.06 -1.13
N VAL A 429 6.06 -20.95 -0.45
CA VAL A 429 5.29 -19.83 -1.03
C VAL A 429 6.03 -19.21 -2.22
N PHE A 430 7.36 -19.12 -2.18
CA PHE A 430 8.13 -18.60 -3.33
C PHE A 430 8.03 -19.51 -4.57
N PRO A 431 8.32 -20.83 -4.51
CA PRO A 431 8.03 -21.76 -5.61
C PRO A 431 6.57 -21.69 -6.11
N ALA A 432 5.59 -21.59 -5.21
CA ALA A 432 4.17 -21.49 -5.58
C ALA A 432 3.85 -20.17 -6.31
N SER A 433 4.46 -19.06 -5.89
CA SER A 433 4.30 -17.76 -6.53
C SER A 433 4.95 -17.71 -7.90
N LEU A 434 6.16 -18.26 -8.04
CA LEU A 434 6.84 -18.42 -9.33
C LEU A 434 5.98 -19.21 -10.32
N LEU A 435 5.33 -20.28 -9.86
CA LEU A 435 4.45 -21.11 -10.68
C LEU A 435 3.27 -20.30 -11.26
N VAL A 436 2.60 -19.47 -10.44
CA VAL A 436 1.46 -18.65 -10.88
C VAL A 436 1.91 -17.53 -11.82
N ILE A 437 2.94 -16.76 -11.44
CA ILE A 437 3.48 -15.66 -12.26
C ILE A 437 3.99 -16.20 -13.60
N GLY A 438 4.72 -17.32 -13.55
CA GLY A 438 5.25 -18.00 -14.73
C GLY A 438 4.15 -18.49 -15.67
N HIS A 439 3.09 -19.08 -15.12
CA HIS A 439 1.94 -19.51 -15.91
C HIS A 439 1.30 -18.32 -16.63
N LEU A 440 0.96 -17.26 -15.90
CA LEU A 440 0.32 -16.05 -16.45
C LEU A 440 1.17 -15.41 -17.55
N ALA A 441 2.46 -15.21 -17.32
CA ALA A 441 3.35 -14.58 -18.29
C ALA A 441 3.44 -15.37 -19.61
N LEU A 442 3.56 -16.70 -19.52
CA LEU A 442 3.68 -17.57 -20.69
C LEU A 442 2.36 -17.73 -21.44
N THR A 443 1.21 -17.79 -20.74
CA THR A 443 -0.10 -17.84 -21.38
C THR A 443 -0.43 -16.53 -22.08
N THR A 444 -0.11 -15.38 -21.48
CA THR A 444 -0.33 -14.07 -22.10
C THR A 444 0.51 -13.90 -23.36
N LYS A 445 1.79 -14.30 -23.35
CA LYS A 445 2.61 -14.32 -24.58
C LYS A 445 1.96 -15.16 -25.68
N ARG A 446 1.52 -16.38 -25.34
CA ARG A 446 0.91 -17.31 -26.32
C ARG A 446 -0.36 -16.71 -26.93
N PHE A 447 -1.17 -16.05 -26.12
CA PHE A 447 -2.36 -15.34 -26.58
C PHE A 447 -1.99 -14.21 -27.56
N LEU A 448 -1.09 -13.30 -27.17
CA LEU A 448 -0.64 -12.17 -28.01
C LEU A 448 0.01 -12.61 -29.32
N MET A 449 0.81 -13.69 -29.31
CA MET A 449 1.40 -14.25 -30.52
C MET A 449 0.37 -14.89 -31.46
N THR A 450 -0.70 -15.46 -30.91
CA THR A 450 -1.77 -16.07 -31.71
C THR A 450 -2.59 -14.99 -32.42
N GLU A 451 -2.90 -13.88 -31.75
CA GLU A 451 -3.56 -12.73 -32.39
C GLU A 451 -2.70 -12.07 -33.47
N ALA A 452 -1.40 -11.89 -33.21
CA ALA A 452 -0.47 -11.35 -34.21
C ALA A 452 -0.35 -12.26 -35.47
N GLY A 453 -0.46 -13.58 -35.29
CA GLY A 453 -0.52 -14.54 -36.40
C GLY A 453 -1.81 -14.46 -37.20
N LYS A 454 -2.94 -14.19 -36.54
CA LYS A 454 -4.24 -14.03 -37.17
C LYS A 454 -4.27 -12.78 -38.07
N LEU A 455 -3.75 -11.65 -37.59
CA LEU A 455 -3.64 -10.40 -38.37
C LEU A 455 -2.84 -10.59 -39.67
N LYS A 456 -1.73 -11.33 -39.61
CA LYS A 456 -0.92 -11.61 -40.80
C LYS A 456 -1.64 -12.54 -41.80
N SER A 457 -2.38 -13.52 -41.30
CA SER A 457 -3.21 -14.40 -42.14
C SER A 457 -4.34 -13.62 -42.82
N ASP A 458 -4.90 -12.61 -42.14
CA ASP A 458 -5.95 -11.76 -42.68
C ASP A 458 -5.40 -10.84 -43.80
N GLU A 459 -4.16 -10.35 -43.67
CA GLU A 459 -3.45 -9.61 -44.73
C GLU A 459 -3.18 -10.47 -45.99
N GLU A 460 -2.67 -11.70 -45.82
CA GLU A 460 -2.39 -12.62 -46.95
C GLU A 460 -3.70 -13.04 -47.69
N SER A 461 -4.82 -13.12 -46.96
CA SER A 461 -6.15 -13.37 -47.53
C SER A 461 -6.66 -12.20 -48.38
N ALA A 462 -6.39 -10.95 -47.96
CA ALA A 462 -6.77 -9.74 -48.70
C ALA A 462 -6.01 -9.64 -50.04
N GLU A 463 -4.71 -9.93 -50.06
CA GLU A 463 -3.92 -9.95 -51.31
C GLU A 463 -4.40 -11.03 -52.30
N THR A 464 -4.76 -12.21 -51.79
CA THR A 464 -5.27 -13.31 -52.61
C THR A 464 -6.57 -12.92 -53.34
N ASN A 465 -7.52 -12.31 -52.63
CA ASN A 465 -8.77 -11.83 -53.24
C ASN A 465 -8.53 -10.73 -54.30
N ARG A 466 -7.54 -9.85 -54.07
CA ARG A 466 -7.16 -8.81 -55.02
C ARG A 466 -6.59 -9.39 -56.32
N MET A 467 -5.74 -10.41 -56.23
CA MET A 467 -5.18 -11.10 -57.40
C MET A 467 -6.26 -11.84 -58.21
N MET A 468 -7.23 -12.47 -57.52
CA MET A 468 -8.38 -13.10 -58.18
C MET A 468 -9.26 -12.07 -58.90
N GLY A 469 -9.49 -10.90 -58.30
CA GLY A 469 -10.24 -9.81 -58.93
C GLY A 469 -9.60 -9.32 -60.24
N LEU A 470 -8.27 -9.13 -60.24
CA LEU A 470 -7.52 -8.74 -61.43
C LEU A 470 -7.58 -9.81 -62.53
N ALA A 471 -7.50 -11.09 -62.17
CA ALA A 471 -7.61 -12.19 -63.13
C ALA A 471 -8.99 -12.21 -63.84
N HIS A 472 -10.08 -12.05 -63.08
CA HIS A 472 -11.43 -11.97 -63.65
C HIS A 472 -11.65 -10.72 -64.52
N GLN A 473 -11.05 -9.58 -64.12
CA GLN A 473 -11.10 -8.35 -64.92
C GLN A 473 -10.40 -8.54 -66.28
N GLY A 474 -9.22 -9.18 -66.30
CA GLY A 474 -8.49 -9.51 -67.53
C GLY A 474 -9.24 -10.47 -68.46
N GLN A 475 -10.10 -11.34 -67.91
CA GLN A 475 -10.98 -12.24 -68.66
C GLN A 475 -12.29 -11.56 -69.13
N GLY A 476 -12.49 -10.28 -68.79
CA GLY A 476 -13.70 -9.52 -69.14
C GLY A 476 -14.92 -9.83 -68.28
N GLN A 477 -14.77 -10.61 -67.20
CA GLN A 477 -15.79 -10.98 -66.22
C GLN A 477 -15.88 -9.93 -65.11
N LEU A 478 -16.32 -8.73 -65.48
CA LEU A 478 -16.23 -7.53 -64.63
C LEU A 478 -17.06 -7.62 -63.33
N ASP A 479 -18.19 -8.32 -63.34
CA ASP A 479 -19.04 -8.50 -62.15
C ASP A 479 -18.35 -9.37 -61.08
N MET A 480 -17.67 -10.44 -61.50
CA MET A 480 -16.91 -11.30 -60.57
C MET A 480 -15.64 -10.62 -60.08
N ALA A 481 -15.03 -9.77 -60.91
CA ALA A 481 -13.93 -8.92 -60.47
C ALA A 481 -14.37 -7.96 -59.37
N PHE A 482 -15.55 -7.35 -59.51
CA PHE A 482 -16.10 -6.45 -58.51
C PHE A 482 -16.41 -7.16 -57.19
N ASP A 483 -17.02 -8.36 -57.22
CA ASP A 483 -17.29 -9.16 -56.01
C ASP A 483 -16.00 -9.54 -55.26
N ARG A 484 -14.93 -9.85 -55.99
CA ARG A 484 -13.62 -10.15 -55.38
C ARG A 484 -12.97 -8.91 -54.77
N PHE A 485 -13.03 -7.76 -55.44
CA PHE A 485 -12.48 -6.51 -54.90
C PHE A 485 -13.24 -6.00 -53.67
N HIS A 486 -14.53 -6.30 -53.51
CA HIS A 486 -15.28 -5.96 -52.30
C HIS A 486 -14.77 -6.63 -51.02
N ARG A 487 -14.07 -7.75 -51.17
CA ARG A 487 -13.55 -8.56 -50.05
C ARG A 487 -12.12 -8.19 -49.67
N VAL A 488 -11.55 -7.17 -50.32
CA VAL A 488 -10.20 -6.69 -50.07
C VAL A 488 -10.30 -5.45 -49.19
N SER A 489 -9.52 -5.40 -48.11
CA SER A 489 -9.41 -4.22 -47.26
C SER A 489 -8.85 -3.02 -48.04
N TYR A 490 -9.23 -1.81 -47.65
CA TYR A 490 -8.81 -0.57 -48.30
C TYR A 490 -7.29 -0.52 -48.51
N SER A 491 -6.87 -0.21 -49.75
CA SER A 491 -5.50 0.14 -50.10
C SER A 491 -5.52 1.02 -51.35
N ASP A 492 -4.54 1.92 -51.50
CA ASP A 492 -4.44 2.78 -52.68
C ASP A 492 -4.42 1.97 -53.99
N ALA A 493 -3.79 0.81 -53.93
CA ALA A 493 -3.65 -0.07 -55.06
C ALA A 493 -4.95 -0.88 -55.36
N LEU A 494 -5.85 -1.06 -54.39
CA LEU A 494 -7.23 -1.52 -54.63
C LEU A 494 -8.06 -0.41 -55.30
N MET A 495 -7.89 0.84 -54.88
CA MET A 495 -8.58 1.99 -55.45
C MET A 495 -8.22 2.18 -56.94
N ASP A 496 -6.95 2.01 -57.28
CA ASP A 496 -6.51 2.01 -58.68
C ASP A 496 -7.18 0.89 -59.50
N ASN A 497 -7.28 -0.33 -58.92
CA ASN A 497 -7.92 -1.47 -59.57
C ASN A 497 -9.43 -1.24 -59.79
N LEU A 498 -10.14 -0.75 -58.77
CA LEU A 498 -11.57 -0.39 -58.85
C LEU A 498 -11.82 0.74 -59.86
N GLY A 499 -10.94 1.74 -59.91
CA GLY A 499 -11.02 2.82 -60.89
C GLY A 499 -10.89 2.32 -62.33
N ASN A 500 -9.98 1.38 -62.57
CA ASN A 500 -9.85 0.72 -63.88
C ASN A 500 -11.07 -0.16 -64.20
N LEU A 501 -11.61 -0.87 -63.21
CA LEU A 501 -12.81 -1.69 -63.39
C LEU A 501 -14.04 -0.86 -63.74
N ALA A 502 -14.21 0.32 -63.12
CA ALA A 502 -15.29 1.24 -63.44
C ALA A 502 -15.19 1.76 -64.89
N LEU A 503 -13.97 2.08 -65.35
CA LEU A 503 -13.73 2.44 -66.75
C LEU A 503 -14.05 1.29 -67.72
N ASP A 504 -13.79 0.04 -67.33
CA ASP A 504 -14.17 -1.14 -68.13
C ASP A 504 -15.69 -1.26 -68.30
N PHE A 505 -16.46 -0.97 -67.25
CA PHE A 505 -17.92 -0.91 -67.32
C PHE A 505 -18.40 0.25 -68.19
N GLU A 506 -17.79 1.43 -68.12
CA GLU A 506 -18.10 2.57 -69.00
C GLU A 506 -17.85 2.23 -70.49
N ARG A 507 -16.73 1.58 -70.81
CA ARG A 507 -16.40 1.15 -72.17
C ARG A 507 -17.44 0.21 -72.77
N LYS A 508 -18.06 -0.62 -71.92
CA LYS A 508 -19.16 -1.53 -72.31
C LYS A 508 -20.55 -0.89 -72.26
N ARG A 509 -20.65 0.44 -72.03
CA ARG A 509 -21.90 1.19 -71.86
C ARG A 509 -22.78 0.71 -70.69
N GLN A 510 -22.17 0.08 -69.69
CA GLN A 510 -22.86 -0.40 -68.48
C GLN A 510 -22.74 0.65 -67.37
N PHE A 511 -23.32 1.85 -67.61
CA PHE A 511 -23.15 3.02 -66.74
C PHE A 511 -23.71 2.81 -65.33
N ASN A 512 -24.78 2.03 -65.16
CA ASN A 512 -25.35 1.70 -63.85
C ASN A 512 -24.37 0.88 -62.99
N LYS A 513 -23.59 -0.02 -63.63
CA LYS A 513 -22.58 -0.83 -62.93
C LYS A 513 -21.31 -0.02 -62.65
N ALA A 514 -20.89 0.84 -63.59
CA ALA A 514 -19.80 1.79 -63.35
C ALA A 514 -20.12 2.74 -62.19
N GLN A 515 -21.36 3.22 -62.09
CA GLN A 515 -21.84 4.01 -60.97
C GLN A 515 -21.70 3.23 -59.65
N ALA A 516 -22.15 1.97 -59.58
CA ALA A 516 -22.01 1.15 -58.37
C ALA A 516 -20.54 0.97 -57.93
N VAL A 517 -19.61 0.80 -58.89
CA VAL A 517 -18.17 0.73 -58.57
C VAL A 517 -17.65 2.06 -58.02
N TYR A 518 -18.02 3.20 -58.61
CA TYR A 518 -17.60 4.51 -58.10
C TYR A 518 -18.26 4.87 -56.76
N GLU A 519 -19.51 4.45 -56.52
CA GLU A 519 -20.17 4.59 -55.22
C GLU A 519 -19.44 3.78 -54.15
N TYR A 520 -19.09 2.52 -54.46
CA TYR A 520 -18.28 1.71 -53.56
C TYR A 520 -16.91 2.35 -53.29
N MET A 521 -16.21 2.84 -54.31
CA MET A 521 -14.96 3.61 -54.12
C MET A 521 -15.15 4.83 -53.23
N ALA A 522 -16.29 5.53 -53.33
CA ALA A 522 -16.60 6.70 -52.53
C ALA A 522 -16.92 6.34 -51.06
N THR A 523 -17.42 5.13 -50.78
CA THR A 523 -17.54 4.66 -49.39
C THR A 523 -16.18 4.41 -48.74
N GLN A 524 -15.17 4.06 -49.54
CA GLN A 524 -13.82 3.77 -49.05
C GLN A 524 -12.97 5.04 -48.91
N ASN A 525 -12.93 5.90 -49.93
CA ASN A 525 -12.24 7.19 -49.89
C ASN A 525 -12.87 8.19 -50.87
N LYS A 526 -13.60 9.18 -50.34
CA LYS A 526 -14.29 10.22 -51.11
C LYS A 526 -13.35 11.19 -51.84
N ASP A 527 -12.12 11.35 -51.35
CA ASP A 527 -11.14 12.31 -51.88
C ASP A 527 -10.19 11.66 -52.91
N TYR A 528 -10.47 10.43 -53.32
CA TYR A 528 -9.68 9.74 -54.34
C TYR A 528 -9.75 10.47 -55.70
N LYS A 529 -8.61 10.53 -56.40
CA LYS A 529 -8.34 11.45 -57.53
C LYS A 529 -9.47 11.49 -58.57
N GLY A 530 -10.20 12.62 -58.59
CA GLY A 530 -11.24 12.90 -59.59
C GLY A 530 -12.49 12.00 -59.50
N LEU A 531 -12.68 11.28 -58.38
CA LEU A 531 -13.78 10.33 -58.19
C LEU A 531 -15.15 11.01 -58.24
N THR A 532 -15.32 12.15 -57.57
CA THR A 532 -16.60 12.90 -57.56
C THR A 532 -17.04 13.32 -58.96
N ALA A 533 -16.09 13.75 -59.81
CA ALA A 533 -16.39 14.12 -61.19
C ALA A 533 -16.78 12.91 -62.04
N LYS A 534 -16.11 11.76 -61.84
CA LYS A 534 -16.41 10.49 -62.53
C LYS A 534 -17.77 9.91 -62.09
N LEU A 535 -18.06 9.93 -60.79
CA LEU A 535 -19.32 9.46 -60.22
C LEU A 535 -20.51 10.28 -60.74
N ASN A 536 -20.41 11.62 -60.71
CA ASN A 536 -21.47 12.50 -61.23
C ASN A 536 -21.69 12.28 -62.74
N ARG A 537 -20.62 12.02 -63.51
CA ARG A 537 -20.72 11.69 -64.93
C ARG A 537 -21.42 10.35 -65.15
N ALA A 538 -21.04 9.31 -64.42
CA ALA A 538 -21.66 7.99 -64.51
C ALA A 538 -23.15 8.04 -64.14
N LYS A 539 -23.51 8.83 -63.11
CA LYS A 539 -24.90 9.06 -62.66
C LYS A 539 -25.75 9.78 -63.72
N ASN A 540 -25.23 10.83 -64.34
CA ASN A 540 -25.96 11.51 -65.42
C ASN A 540 -26.18 10.59 -66.64
N LEU A 541 -25.20 9.75 -66.95
CA LEU A 541 -25.27 8.80 -68.08
C LEU A 541 -26.18 7.60 -67.77
N SER A 542 -26.27 7.15 -66.52
CA SER A 542 -27.23 6.10 -66.11
C SER A 542 -28.67 6.61 -66.14
N GLU A 543 -28.91 7.83 -65.63
CA GLU A 543 -30.25 8.45 -65.61
C GLU A 543 -30.78 8.75 -67.03
N THR A 544 -29.91 9.10 -67.99
CA THR A 544 -30.31 9.39 -69.37
C THR A 544 -30.78 8.14 -70.14
N VAL A 545 -30.33 6.94 -69.77
CA VAL A 545 -30.66 5.68 -70.47
C VAL A 545 -32.02 5.11 -70.01
N ILE A 546 -32.61 5.64 -68.95
CA ILE A 546 -33.83 5.10 -68.31
C ILE A 546 -35.13 5.72 -68.86
N LEU A 547 -35.07 6.66 -69.80
CA LEU A 547 -36.25 7.39 -70.33
C LEU A 547 -37.08 6.65 -71.40
N GLY A 548 -37.15 5.31 -71.37
CA GLY A 548 -37.97 4.51 -72.27
C GLY A 548 -38.59 3.28 -71.60
N GLY A 549 -39.88 3.38 -71.21
CA GLY A 549 -40.75 2.22 -70.92
C GLY A 549 -41.43 2.17 -69.54
N SER A 550 -42.65 2.73 -69.47
CA SER A 550 -43.85 2.39 -68.66
C SER A 550 -43.78 1.59 -67.33
N GLY A 551 -44.37 2.17 -66.26
CA GLY A 551 -45.07 1.45 -65.15
C GLY A 551 -44.93 2.07 -63.73
N ALA A 552 -46.02 2.65 -63.18
CA ALA A 552 -46.17 3.30 -61.85
C ALA A 552 -46.04 2.34 -60.64
N HIS A 553 -45.80 2.66 -59.34
CA HIS A 553 -46.03 3.77 -58.38
C HIS A 553 -45.17 3.45 -57.10
N PRO A 554 -45.27 4.14 -55.93
CA PRO A 554 -45.35 5.56 -55.58
C PRO A 554 -44.28 5.95 -54.52
N GLY A 555 -43.72 7.16 -54.60
CA GLY A 555 -42.74 7.63 -53.59
C GLY A 555 -42.06 8.94 -53.94
N GLY A 556 -42.85 9.91 -54.41
CA GLY A 556 -42.36 11.27 -54.67
C GLY A 556 -42.28 12.06 -53.37
N THR A 557 -41.10 12.11 -52.77
CA THR A 557 -40.71 13.22 -51.89
C THR A 557 -39.78 14.11 -52.68
N MET A 558 -40.19 15.37 -52.81
CA MET A 558 -39.54 16.43 -53.56
C MET A 558 -38.05 16.60 -53.20
N LEU A 559 -37.22 16.62 -54.24
CA LEU A 559 -35.93 17.31 -54.20
C LEU A 559 -36.17 18.79 -53.88
N LEU A 560 -35.53 19.28 -52.83
CA LEU A 560 -35.18 20.68 -52.71
C LEU A 560 -33.66 20.80 -52.88
N ASP A 561 -33.32 21.84 -53.63
CA ASP A 561 -32.03 22.29 -54.10
C ASP A 561 -30.97 22.44 -52.98
N GLY A 562 -29.71 22.07 -53.27
CA GLY A 562 -28.54 22.41 -52.44
C GLY A 562 -27.74 21.23 -51.87
N GLY A 563 -26.51 21.02 -52.37
CA GLY A 563 -25.61 19.91 -52.00
C GLY A 563 -25.32 19.78 -50.50
N GLY A 564 -25.67 18.63 -49.92
CA GLY A 564 -25.40 18.28 -48.54
C GLY A 564 -24.91 16.84 -48.39
N VAL A 565 -23.74 16.67 -47.78
CA VAL A 565 -23.21 15.38 -47.32
C VAL A 565 -24.09 14.90 -46.14
N GLU A 566 -24.69 13.71 -46.23
CA GLU A 566 -25.33 13.09 -45.08
C GLU A 566 -24.28 12.82 -43.99
N LYS A 567 -24.41 13.52 -42.85
CA LYS A 567 -23.58 13.33 -41.68
C LYS A 567 -24.04 12.08 -40.90
N PRO A 568 -23.13 11.30 -40.29
CA PRO A 568 -23.46 10.08 -39.56
C PRO A 568 -24.45 10.33 -38.42
N MET A 569 -25.33 9.36 -38.16
CA MET A 569 -26.37 9.43 -37.12
C MET A 569 -26.02 8.48 -35.96
N LEU A 570 -26.34 8.89 -34.73
CA LEU A 570 -26.34 8.06 -33.52
C LEU A 570 -27.67 8.25 -32.79
N GLY A 571 -28.47 7.20 -32.74
CA GLY A 571 -29.89 7.23 -32.45
C GLY A 571 -30.62 8.18 -33.40
N ARG A 572 -31.31 9.17 -32.83
CA ARG A 572 -31.95 10.23 -33.61
C ARG A 572 -31.06 11.44 -33.90
N TYR A 573 -29.83 11.46 -33.39
CA TYR A 573 -28.98 12.64 -33.41
C TYR A 573 -27.99 12.60 -34.56
N GLN A 574 -27.86 13.71 -35.28
CA GLN A 574 -26.87 13.88 -36.32
C GLN A 574 -25.54 14.29 -35.70
N VAL A 575 -24.48 13.50 -35.92
CA VAL A 575 -23.13 13.77 -35.42
C VAL A 575 -22.48 14.85 -36.27
N GLU A 576 -21.99 15.92 -35.64
CA GLU A 576 -21.34 17.03 -36.32
C GLU A 576 -19.82 16.96 -36.28
N LYS A 577 -19.24 16.70 -35.10
CA LYS A 577 -17.78 16.57 -34.89
C LYS A 577 -17.46 15.88 -33.57
N GLU A 578 -16.25 15.36 -33.43
CA GLU A 578 -15.72 14.88 -32.14
C GLU A 578 -15.35 16.08 -31.24
N LEU A 579 -15.72 16.01 -29.96
CA LEU A 579 -15.36 16.98 -28.92
C LEU A 579 -14.14 16.52 -28.11
N GLY A 580 -13.99 15.21 -27.91
CA GLY A 580 -12.82 14.62 -27.26
C GLY A 580 -12.95 13.12 -27.03
N LYS A 581 -11.80 12.48 -26.75
CA LYS A 581 -11.67 11.05 -26.46
C LYS A 581 -11.14 10.85 -25.04
N GLY A 582 -11.88 10.14 -24.21
CA GLY A 582 -11.53 9.80 -22.84
C GLY A 582 -11.10 8.34 -22.67
N ALA A 583 -10.80 7.95 -21.43
CA ALA A 583 -10.41 6.59 -21.07
C ALA A 583 -11.52 5.54 -21.27
N MET A 584 -12.79 5.97 -21.23
CA MET A 584 -13.98 5.11 -21.29
C MET A 584 -14.78 5.26 -22.60
N GLY A 585 -14.37 6.12 -23.54
CA GLY A 585 -15.16 6.37 -24.75
C GLY A 585 -14.90 7.69 -25.48
N VAL A 586 -15.72 8.00 -26.49
CA VAL A 586 -15.62 9.22 -27.31
C VAL A 586 -16.86 10.10 -27.11
N VAL A 587 -16.66 11.41 -27.01
CA VAL A 587 -17.74 12.41 -26.92
C VAL A 587 -17.83 13.20 -28.21
N TYR A 588 -19.02 13.21 -28.81
CA TYR A 588 -19.33 13.92 -30.04
C TYR A 588 -20.24 15.13 -29.80
N LEU A 589 -20.09 16.16 -30.61
CA LEU A 589 -21.09 17.20 -30.80
C LEU A 589 -22.14 16.65 -31.77
N GLY A 590 -23.40 16.70 -31.38
CA GLY A 590 -24.51 16.30 -32.22
C GLY A 590 -25.63 17.33 -32.25
N LYS A 591 -26.57 17.12 -33.16
CA LYS A 591 -27.76 17.94 -33.31
C LYS A 591 -28.99 17.05 -33.44
N ASP A 592 -30.03 17.35 -32.66
CA ASP A 592 -31.35 16.75 -32.87
C ASP A 592 -31.98 17.41 -34.11
N PRO A 593 -32.18 16.67 -35.22
CA PRO A 593 -32.70 17.23 -36.46
C PRO A 593 -34.18 17.62 -36.35
N LYS A 594 -34.94 17.06 -35.40
CA LYS A 594 -36.38 17.34 -35.25
C LYS A 594 -36.65 18.67 -34.56
N ILE A 595 -35.86 19.01 -33.56
CA ILE A 595 -36.04 20.23 -32.74
C ILE A 595 -34.88 21.23 -32.87
N GLY A 596 -33.86 20.91 -33.66
CA GLY A 596 -32.70 21.76 -33.90
C GLY A 596 -31.75 21.92 -32.70
N ARG A 597 -31.90 21.10 -31.66
CA ARG A 597 -31.16 21.21 -30.40
C ARG A 597 -29.74 20.66 -30.54
N VAL A 598 -28.75 21.41 -30.05
CA VAL A 598 -27.36 20.95 -29.96
C VAL A 598 -27.18 20.09 -28.69
N VAL A 599 -26.50 18.96 -28.82
CA VAL A 599 -26.28 17.97 -27.75
C VAL A 599 -24.83 17.49 -27.75
N ALA A 600 -24.37 17.01 -26.60
CA ALA A 600 -23.16 16.20 -26.49
C ALA A 600 -23.55 14.71 -26.43
N ILE A 601 -22.88 13.85 -27.19
CA ILE A 601 -23.18 12.42 -27.28
C ILE A 601 -21.94 11.65 -26.83
N LYS A 602 -21.99 11.03 -25.66
CA LYS A 602 -20.92 10.17 -25.14
C LYS A 602 -21.19 8.74 -25.57
N THR A 603 -20.20 8.07 -26.15
CA THR A 603 -20.30 6.71 -26.69
C THR A 603 -19.33 5.76 -25.98
N MET A 604 -19.72 4.51 -25.77
CA MET A 604 -18.92 3.46 -25.12
C MET A 604 -19.06 2.14 -25.89
N ALA A 605 -17.92 1.48 -26.17
CA ALA A 605 -17.87 0.19 -26.84
C ALA A 605 -17.78 -0.95 -25.82
N LEU A 606 -18.90 -1.27 -25.18
CA LEU A 606 -18.95 -2.26 -24.09
C LEU A 606 -18.46 -3.65 -24.51
N SER A 607 -18.65 -4.01 -25.78
CA SER A 607 -18.20 -5.28 -26.40
C SER A 607 -16.67 -5.42 -26.54
N GLN A 608 -15.90 -4.34 -26.35
CA GLN A 608 -14.43 -4.40 -26.34
C GLN A 608 -13.86 -4.76 -24.95
N GLU A 609 -14.63 -4.50 -23.88
CA GLU A 609 -14.18 -4.70 -22.49
C GLU A 609 -14.75 -5.97 -21.85
N PHE A 610 -15.94 -6.39 -22.28
CA PHE A 610 -16.70 -7.50 -21.70
C PHE A 610 -17.15 -8.51 -22.77
N GLU A 611 -17.25 -9.79 -22.42
CA GLU A 611 -17.71 -10.88 -23.30
C GLU A 611 -18.67 -11.82 -22.58
N GLY A 612 -19.59 -12.47 -23.31
CA GLY A 612 -20.52 -13.45 -22.74
C GLY A 612 -21.48 -12.81 -21.73
N GLU A 613 -21.77 -13.53 -20.64
CA GLU A 613 -22.70 -13.06 -19.59
C GLU A 613 -22.25 -11.76 -18.90
N GLU A 614 -20.94 -11.46 -18.90
CA GLU A 614 -20.41 -10.20 -18.33
C GLU A 614 -20.76 -8.97 -19.19
N LEU A 615 -20.88 -9.13 -20.51
CA LEU A 615 -21.28 -8.05 -21.42
C LEU A 615 -22.74 -7.64 -21.19
N ASP A 616 -23.61 -8.63 -20.98
CA ASP A 616 -25.03 -8.40 -20.75
C ASP A 616 -25.28 -7.72 -19.39
N ASP A 617 -24.57 -8.13 -18.33
CA ASP A 617 -24.61 -7.48 -17.01
C ASP A 617 -24.03 -6.04 -17.05
N ALA A 618 -22.92 -5.81 -17.76
CA ALA A 618 -22.35 -4.48 -17.95
C ALA A 618 -23.31 -3.54 -18.70
N ARG A 619 -23.98 -4.05 -19.74
CA ARG A 619 -25.00 -3.33 -20.51
C ARG A 619 -26.22 -2.98 -19.66
N GLU A 620 -26.76 -3.92 -18.90
CA GLU A 620 -27.93 -3.70 -18.03
C GLU A 620 -27.62 -2.64 -16.95
N ARG A 621 -26.43 -2.70 -16.36
CA ARG A 621 -25.96 -1.69 -15.41
C ARG A 621 -25.84 -0.32 -16.08
N PHE A 622 -25.20 -0.20 -17.24
CA PHE A 622 -25.05 1.06 -17.97
C PHE A 622 -26.38 1.80 -18.18
N PHE A 623 -27.39 1.11 -18.69
CA PHE A 623 -28.70 1.73 -18.93
C PHE A 623 -29.42 2.09 -17.63
N ARG A 624 -29.31 1.25 -16.60
CA ARG A 624 -29.91 1.53 -15.29
C ARG A 624 -29.30 2.77 -14.63
N GLU A 625 -28.00 2.98 -14.79
CA GLU A 625 -27.36 4.17 -14.24
C GLU A 625 -27.68 5.44 -15.04
N ALA A 626 -27.70 5.35 -16.39
CA ALA A 626 -28.15 6.44 -17.25
C ALA A 626 -29.61 6.86 -16.95
N GLU A 627 -30.50 5.88 -16.71
CA GLU A 627 -31.88 6.13 -16.30
C GLU A 627 -31.96 6.84 -14.95
N THR A 628 -31.15 6.41 -13.98
CA THR A 628 -31.12 6.99 -12.64
C THR A 628 -30.59 8.43 -12.66
N ALA A 629 -29.53 8.70 -13.44
CA ALA A 629 -28.98 10.03 -13.64
C ALA A 629 -29.90 10.94 -14.45
N GLY A 630 -30.67 10.40 -15.41
CA GLY A 630 -31.65 11.16 -16.22
C GLY A 630 -32.83 11.71 -15.42
N ARG A 631 -33.06 11.23 -14.20
CA ARG A 631 -34.08 11.77 -13.27
C ARG A 631 -33.62 13.05 -12.57
N LEU A 632 -32.33 13.38 -12.61
CA LEU A 632 -31.78 14.55 -11.92
C LEU A 632 -32.08 15.81 -12.74
N GLN A 633 -32.76 16.78 -12.11
CA GLN A 633 -33.03 18.09 -12.69
C GLN A 633 -32.54 19.18 -11.73
N HIS A 634 -31.31 19.63 -11.95
CA HIS A 634 -30.68 20.66 -11.14
C HIS A 634 -29.84 21.60 -12.00
N GLN A 635 -29.80 22.89 -11.67
CA GLN A 635 -29.06 23.89 -12.47
C GLN A 635 -27.58 23.53 -12.63
N ASN A 636 -26.98 22.96 -11.58
CA ASN A 636 -25.57 22.57 -11.54
C ASN A 636 -25.32 21.08 -11.84
N ILE A 637 -26.29 20.35 -12.40
CA ILE A 637 -26.11 18.97 -12.89
C ILE A 637 -26.36 18.96 -14.40
N VAL A 638 -25.55 18.23 -15.17
CA VAL A 638 -25.77 18.06 -16.60
C VAL A 638 -27.08 17.30 -16.83
N THR A 639 -27.92 17.80 -17.74
CA THR A 639 -29.17 17.11 -18.07
C THR A 639 -28.92 16.03 -19.12
N ILE A 640 -29.35 14.80 -18.84
CA ILE A 640 -29.37 13.70 -19.80
C ILE A 640 -30.71 13.75 -20.56
N PHE A 641 -30.65 13.72 -21.89
CA PHE A 641 -31.83 13.77 -22.75
C PHE A 641 -32.26 12.41 -23.28
N ASP A 642 -31.30 11.52 -23.55
CA ASP A 642 -31.55 10.22 -24.17
C ASP A 642 -30.39 9.26 -23.88
N ALA A 643 -30.67 7.96 -23.89
CA ALA A 643 -29.66 6.91 -23.81
C ALA A 643 -30.13 5.70 -24.61
N GLY A 644 -29.22 5.07 -25.37
CA GLY A 644 -29.57 3.94 -26.23
C GLY A 644 -28.35 3.14 -26.68
N GLU A 645 -28.60 2.14 -27.53
CA GLU A 645 -27.58 1.32 -28.18
C GLU A 645 -27.79 1.37 -29.69
N GLU A 646 -26.72 1.57 -30.44
CA GLU A 646 -26.75 1.47 -31.89
C GLU A 646 -25.40 0.95 -32.41
N HIS A 647 -25.43 -0.04 -33.32
CA HIS A 647 -24.21 -0.64 -33.90
C HIS A 647 -23.19 -1.12 -32.84
N ASP A 648 -23.66 -1.79 -31.78
CA ASP A 648 -22.85 -2.27 -30.64
C ASP A 648 -22.12 -1.16 -29.84
N LEU A 649 -22.55 0.11 -29.99
CA LEU A 649 -22.11 1.25 -29.18
C LEU A 649 -23.25 1.72 -28.29
N ALA A 650 -23.02 1.74 -26.98
CA ALA A 650 -23.93 2.39 -26.05
C ALA A 650 -23.68 3.90 -26.09
N PHE A 651 -24.74 4.72 -26.11
CA PHE A 651 -24.62 6.18 -26.15
C PHE A 651 -25.51 6.86 -25.09
N ILE A 652 -25.05 8.02 -24.62
CA ILE A 652 -25.82 8.94 -23.77
C ILE A 652 -25.78 10.33 -24.43
N ALA A 653 -26.94 10.84 -24.80
CA ALA A 653 -27.11 12.20 -25.29
C ALA A 653 -27.44 13.14 -24.13
N MET A 654 -26.63 14.17 -23.94
CA MET A 654 -26.72 15.11 -22.83
C MET A 654 -26.60 16.57 -23.30
N GLU A 655 -26.86 17.48 -22.38
CA GLU A 655 -26.67 18.92 -22.59
C GLU A 655 -25.25 19.25 -23.07
N PHE A 656 -25.14 20.01 -24.16
CA PHE A 656 -23.84 20.49 -24.63
C PHE A 656 -23.37 21.70 -23.79
N LEU A 657 -22.20 21.58 -23.17
CA LEU A 657 -21.62 22.60 -22.30
C LEU A 657 -20.48 23.34 -23.01
N LYS A 658 -20.49 24.67 -22.98
CA LYS A 658 -19.49 25.52 -23.66
C LYS A 658 -18.23 25.80 -22.83
N GLY A 659 -18.26 25.53 -21.52
CA GLY A 659 -17.14 25.74 -20.59
C GLY A 659 -16.01 24.73 -20.75
N LYS A 660 -15.00 24.83 -19.88
CA LYS A 660 -13.90 23.85 -19.76
C LYS A 660 -14.02 23.12 -18.43
N ASP A 661 -13.43 21.93 -18.33
CA ASP A 661 -13.31 21.25 -17.04
C ASP A 661 -12.29 21.96 -16.12
N LEU A 662 -12.32 21.64 -14.83
CA LEU A 662 -11.48 22.29 -13.83
C LEU A 662 -10.05 21.70 -13.73
N ALA A 663 -9.67 20.71 -14.55
CA ALA A 663 -8.39 20.01 -14.38
C ALA A 663 -7.17 20.91 -14.62
N ASP A 664 -7.24 21.82 -15.59
CA ASP A 664 -6.14 22.74 -15.87
C ASP A 664 -5.98 23.81 -14.78
N VAL A 665 -7.10 24.33 -14.26
CA VAL A 665 -7.09 25.35 -13.20
C VAL A 665 -6.86 24.78 -11.79
N SER A 666 -6.58 23.47 -11.70
CA SER A 666 -6.21 22.77 -10.46
C SER A 666 -4.71 22.48 -10.37
N LYS A 667 -3.90 22.99 -11.30
CA LYS A 667 -2.44 22.84 -11.36
C LYS A 667 -1.73 24.07 -10.79
N THR A 668 -0.57 23.87 -10.15
CA THR A 668 0.28 24.96 -9.68
C THR A 668 0.57 25.96 -10.81
N GLY A 669 0.32 27.25 -10.55
CA GLY A 669 0.51 28.33 -11.54
C GLY A 669 -0.73 28.71 -12.35
N GLN A 670 -1.84 27.95 -12.26
CA GLN A 670 -3.11 28.24 -12.95
C GLN A 670 -4.32 28.27 -12.01
N LEU A 671 -4.08 28.42 -10.70
CA LEU A 671 -5.13 28.35 -9.67
C LEU A 671 -6.10 29.53 -9.76
N LEU A 672 -7.38 29.24 -9.58
CA LEU A 672 -8.42 30.27 -9.48
C LEU A 672 -8.31 31.06 -8.16
N PRO A 673 -8.82 32.30 -8.11
CA PRO A 673 -8.96 33.03 -6.86
C PRO A 673 -9.76 32.24 -5.82
N ILE A 674 -9.33 32.27 -4.56
CA ILE A 674 -9.93 31.48 -3.46
C ILE A 674 -11.46 31.67 -3.41
N ALA A 675 -11.95 32.90 -3.48
CA ALA A 675 -13.39 33.18 -3.48
C ALA A 675 -14.15 32.47 -4.61
N LYS A 676 -13.53 32.32 -5.79
CA LYS A 676 -14.11 31.61 -6.92
C LYS A 676 -14.10 30.10 -6.69
N VAL A 677 -13.00 29.55 -6.16
CA VAL A 677 -12.90 28.13 -5.76
C VAL A 677 -14.00 27.78 -4.76
N LEU A 678 -14.15 28.56 -3.69
CA LEU A 678 -15.16 28.33 -2.65
C LEU A 678 -16.59 28.40 -3.23
N SER A 679 -16.87 29.36 -4.11
CA SER A 679 -18.17 29.48 -4.80
C SER A 679 -18.49 28.27 -5.69
N ILE A 680 -17.49 27.78 -6.43
CA ILE A 680 -17.64 26.60 -7.29
C ILE A 680 -17.92 25.35 -6.43
N VAL A 681 -17.10 25.10 -5.41
CA VAL A 681 -17.22 23.92 -4.54
C VAL A 681 -18.53 23.94 -3.76
N ALA A 682 -19.00 25.09 -3.28
CA ALA A 682 -20.29 25.21 -2.61
C ALA A 682 -21.46 24.81 -3.52
N ARG A 683 -21.47 25.26 -4.78
CA ARG A 683 -22.52 24.90 -5.76
C ARG A 683 -22.47 23.41 -6.15
N VAL A 684 -21.27 22.83 -6.21
CA VAL A 684 -21.11 21.38 -6.43
C VAL A 684 -21.62 20.59 -5.22
N ALA A 685 -21.36 21.05 -3.99
CA ALA A 685 -21.87 20.41 -2.78
C ALA A 685 -23.41 20.41 -2.72
N GLU A 686 -24.07 21.49 -3.15
CA GLU A 686 -25.54 21.56 -3.27
C GLU A 686 -26.08 20.60 -4.34
N ALA A 687 -25.40 20.52 -5.49
CA ALA A 687 -25.76 19.58 -6.54
C ALA A 687 -25.67 18.12 -6.04
N LEU A 688 -24.64 17.80 -5.27
CA LEU A 688 -24.49 16.50 -4.63
C LEU A 688 -25.58 16.24 -3.58
N ALA A 689 -25.89 17.22 -2.74
CA ALA A 689 -26.97 17.12 -1.76
C ALA A 689 -28.33 16.82 -2.42
N TYR A 690 -28.63 17.49 -3.54
CA TYR A 690 -29.82 17.23 -4.36
C TYR A 690 -29.83 15.78 -4.89
N ALA A 691 -28.72 15.31 -5.46
CA ALA A 691 -28.61 13.94 -5.98
C ALA A 691 -28.75 12.88 -4.86
N HIS A 692 -28.13 13.12 -3.70
CA HIS A 692 -28.17 12.22 -2.54
C HIS A 692 -29.59 12.07 -1.98
N LYS A 693 -30.39 13.15 -1.98
CA LYS A 693 -31.83 13.10 -1.60
C LYS A 693 -32.65 12.18 -2.50
N LEU A 694 -32.21 11.96 -3.74
CA LEU A 694 -32.81 11.04 -4.71
C LEU A 694 -32.12 9.66 -4.73
N ASN A 695 -31.26 9.37 -3.75
CA ASN A 695 -30.45 8.15 -3.63
C ASN A 695 -29.49 7.92 -4.80
N VAL A 696 -29.03 9.00 -5.46
CA VAL A 696 -28.04 8.94 -6.54
C VAL A 696 -26.69 9.40 -6.01
N VAL A 697 -25.67 8.54 -6.10
CA VAL A 697 -24.29 8.82 -5.64
C VAL A 697 -23.38 8.89 -6.87
N HIS A 698 -22.50 9.88 -6.93
CA HIS A 698 -21.68 10.17 -8.11
C HIS A 698 -20.46 9.24 -8.26
N ARG A 699 -19.73 8.99 -7.17
CA ARG A 699 -18.57 8.08 -7.03
C ARG A 699 -17.27 8.46 -7.73
N ASP A 700 -17.32 9.35 -8.72
CA ASP A 700 -16.12 9.84 -9.44
C ASP A 700 -16.01 11.37 -9.45
N ILE A 701 -16.05 12.02 -8.27
CA ILE A 701 -15.89 13.48 -8.19
C ILE A 701 -14.41 13.87 -8.31
N LYS A 702 -14.09 14.67 -9.33
CA LYS A 702 -12.75 15.18 -9.63
C LYS A 702 -12.84 16.40 -10.56
N PRO A 703 -11.78 17.22 -10.70
CA PRO A 703 -11.81 18.41 -11.54
C PRO A 703 -12.25 18.17 -13.00
N ALA A 704 -11.88 17.02 -13.57
CA ALA A 704 -12.23 16.66 -14.96
C ALA A 704 -13.73 16.41 -15.18
N ASN A 705 -14.52 16.19 -14.11
CA ASN A 705 -15.96 15.95 -14.18
C ASN A 705 -16.79 17.17 -13.73
N ILE A 706 -16.13 18.34 -13.57
CA ILE A 706 -16.80 19.60 -13.22
C ILE A 706 -16.54 20.59 -14.35
N MET A 707 -17.58 20.91 -15.10
CA MET A 707 -17.53 21.88 -16.17
C MET A 707 -17.78 23.28 -15.62
N TYR A 708 -16.91 24.21 -15.98
CA TYR A 708 -17.00 25.60 -15.57
C TYR A 708 -16.85 26.53 -16.76
N ASP A 709 -17.82 27.43 -16.91
CA ASP A 709 -17.81 28.49 -17.90
C ASP A 709 -17.48 29.82 -17.21
N LEU A 710 -16.31 30.37 -17.53
CA LEU A 710 -15.82 31.64 -16.99
C LEU A 710 -16.66 32.84 -17.44
N GLU A 711 -17.22 32.80 -18.64
CA GLU A 711 -17.97 33.93 -19.21
C GLU A 711 -19.36 34.05 -18.57
N THR A 712 -20.02 32.92 -18.34
CA THR A 712 -21.37 32.85 -17.77
C THR A 712 -21.41 32.56 -16.27
N ASP A 713 -20.24 32.32 -15.66
CA ASP A 713 -20.06 31.84 -14.28
C ASP A 713 -20.92 30.60 -13.95
N SER A 714 -21.14 29.72 -14.93
CA SER A 714 -21.94 28.52 -14.79
C SER A 714 -21.07 27.32 -14.41
N VAL A 715 -21.50 26.55 -13.41
CA VAL A 715 -20.86 25.28 -13.01
C VAL A 715 -21.84 24.14 -13.19
N LYS A 716 -21.38 23.03 -13.78
CA LYS A 716 -22.16 21.80 -13.91
C LYS A 716 -21.32 20.56 -13.63
N VAL A 717 -21.89 19.65 -12.85
CA VAL A 717 -21.35 18.33 -12.57
C VAL A 717 -21.76 17.39 -13.71
N THR A 718 -20.80 16.67 -14.28
CA THR A 718 -20.99 15.73 -15.39
C THR A 718 -20.67 14.29 -14.97
N ASP A 719 -21.08 13.30 -15.76
CA ASP A 719 -20.73 11.88 -15.55
C ASP A 719 -21.27 11.24 -14.26
N PHE A 720 -22.48 11.62 -13.84
CA PHE A 720 -23.20 10.95 -12.76
C PHE A 720 -23.37 9.46 -13.05
N GLY A 721 -22.74 8.63 -12.21
CA GLY A 721 -23.05 7.21 -12.10
C GLY A 721 -22.71 6.37 -13.32
N ILE A 722 -21.64 6.62 -14.08
CA ILE A 722 -21.19 5.64 -15.12
C ILE A 722 -20.09 4.70 -14.54
N ALA A 723 -19.64 4.96 -13.31
CA ALA A 723 -18.46 4.32 -12.71
C ALA A 723 -18.73 2.97 -12.00
N ARG A 724 -19.99 2.58 -11.75
CA ARG A 724 -20.26 1.33 -10.99
C ARG A 724 -20.05 0.07 -11.82
N ILE A 725 -20.09 0.19 -13.14
CA ILE A 725 -19.79 -0.90 -14.07
C ILE A 725 -18.34 -1.39 -13.85
N THR A 726 -17.44 -0.49 -13.44
CA THR A 726 -16.00 -0.78 -13.21
C THR A 726 -15.61 -0.97 -11.74
N ASP A 727 -16.46 -0.58 -10.77
CA ASP A 727 -16.16 -0.66 -9.33
C ASP A 727 -16.13 -2.09 -8.76
N SER A 728 -16.70 -3.07 -9.45
CA SER A 728 -16.89 -4.44 -8.90
C SER A 728 -16.35 -5.58 -9.77
N SER A 729 -15.90 -5.29 -10.99
CA SER A 729 -15.38 -6.31 -11.91
C SER A 729 -13.95 -5.98 -12.28
N LYS A 730 -13.02 -6.90 -11.98
CA LYS A 730 -11.67 -6.86 -12.52
C LYS A 730 -11.79 -6.85 -14.05
N THR A 731 -11.43 -5.74 -14.67
CA THR A 731 -11.26 -5.71 -16.13
C THR A 731 -10.21 -6.76 -16.54
N LYS A 732 -10.27 -7.26 -17.78
CA LYS A 732 -9.31 -8.26 -18.31
C LYS A 732 -7.83 -7.86 -18.14
N THR A 733 -7.56 -6.59 -17.88
CA THR A 733 -6.23 -6.00 -17.66
C THR A 733 -5.82 -5.85 -16.19
N GLY A 734 -6.69 -6.17 -15.23
CA GLY A 734 -6.40 -6.06 -13.79
C GLY A 734 -6.25 -4.62 -13.26
N LEU A 735 -6.63 -3.63 -14.07
CA LEU A 735 -6.55 -2.21 -13.73
C LEU A 735 -7.88 -1.74 -13.11
N VAL A 736 -7.80 -1.17 -11.90
CA VAL A 736 -8.86 -0.34 -11.33
C VAL A 736 -9.05 0.86 -12.27
N LEU A 737 -10.19 0.93 -12.95
CA LEU A 737 -10.47 1.95 -13.95
C LEU A 737 -10.89 3.24 -13.23
N GLY A 738 -9.91 4.05 -12.82
CA GLY A 738 -10.10 5.35 -12.19
C GLY A 738 -8.77 5.95 -11.75
N THR A 739 -8.74 7.26 -11.49
CA THR A 739 -7.59 7.91 -10.84
C THR A 739 -7.82 7.81 -9.33
N PRO A 740 -7.15 6.91 -8.60
CA PRO A 740 -7.49 6.63 -7.20
C PRO A 740 -7.26 7.81 -6.26
N SER A 741 -6.55 8.84 -6.71
CA SER A 741 -6.25 10.05 -5.94
C SER A 741 -7.46 10.74 -5.31
N PHE A 742 -8.67 10.58 -5.86
CA PHE A 742 -9.91 11.18 -5.34
C PHE A 742 -10.86 10.18 -4.65
N MET A 743 -10.54 8.89 -4.68
CA MET A 743 -11.41 7.85 -4.09
C MET A 743 -11.45 7.98 -2.58
N SER A 744 -12.62 7.72 -1.99
CA SER A 744 -12.76 7.68 -0.54
C SER A 744 -12.12 6.42 0.07
N PRO A 745 -11.74 6.45 1.36
CA PRO A 745 -11.24 5.26 2.07
C PRO A 745 -12.18 4.05 1.97
N GLU A 746 -13.49 4.28 2.02
CA GLU A 746 -14.50 3.25 1.88
C GLU A 746 -14.63 2.69 0.46
N GLN A 747 -14.40 3.50 -0.59
CA GLN A 747 -14.29 3.01 -1.97
C GLN A 747 -13.07 2.11 -2.15
N ILE A 748 -11.90 2.52 -1.65
CA ILE A 748 -10.66 1.73 -1.73
C ILE A 748 -10.79 0.41 -0.95
N ALA A 749 -11.47 0.44 0.19
CA ALA A 749 -11.70 -0.75 1.02
C ALA A 749 -12.83 -1.66 0.50
N GLY A 750 -13.50 -1.32 -0.61
CA GLY A 750 -14.63 -2.08 -1.13
C GLY A 750 -15.85 -2.13 -0.20
N LYS A 751 -15.99 -1.15 0.69
CA LYS A 751 -17.12 -1.03 1.63
C LYS A 751 -18.33 -0.40 0.94
N LYS A 752 -19.47 -0.39 1.61
CA LYS A 752 -20.68 0.28 1.10
C LYS A 752 -20.42 1.79 0.93
N VAL A 753 -20.58 2.27 -0.30
CA VAL A 753 -20.40 3.68 -0.71
C VAL A 753 -21.75 4.39 -0.63
N ASP A 754 -21.79 5.53 0.06
CA ASP A 754 -22.94 6.45 0.11
C ASP A 754 -22.52 7.89 -0.22
N GLY A 755 -23.43 8.86 -0.10
CA GLY A 755 -23.16 10.25 -0.47
C GLY A 755 -21.96 10.89 0.24
N ARG A 756 -21.56 10.38 1.42
CA ARG A 756 -20.40 10.88 2.17
C ARG A 756 -19.07 10.58 1.48
N SER A 757 -19.05 9.61 0.56
CA SER A 757 -17.89 9.39 -0.31
C SER A 757 -17.72 10.51 -1.33
N ASP A 758 -18.81 11.02 -1.92
CA ASP A 758 -18.74 12.15 -2.85
C ASP A 758 -18.25 13.42 -2.16
N LEU A 759 -18.66 13.63 -0.90
CA LEU A 759 -18.20 14.78 -0.09
C LEU A 759 -16.72 14.68 0.27
N TYR A 760 -16.19 13.48 0.48
CA TYR A 760 -14.74 13.25 0.65
C TYR A 760 -13.99 13.60 -0.64
N SER A 761 -14.43 13.08 -1.78
CA SER A 761 -13.82 13.37 -3.08
C SER A 761 -13.88 14.87 -3.41
N LEU A 762 -14.98 15.54 -3.05
CA LEU A 762 -15.11 17.00 -3.15
C LEU A 762 -14.11 17.73 -2.25
N GLY A 763 -13.87 17.22 -1.03
CA GLY A 763 -12.84 17.74 -0.13
C GLY A 763 -11.41 17.61 -0.68
N VAL A 764 -11.10 16.47 -1.32
CA VAL A 764 -9.81 16.27 -2.01
C VAL A 764 -9.67 17.24 -3.19
N MET A 765 -10.75 17.45 -3.95
CA MET A 765 -10.79 18.43 -5.03
C MET A 765 -10.59 19.86 -4.52
N LEU A 766 -11.24 20.24 -3.41
CA LEU A 766 -11.06 21.54 -2.77
C LEU A 766 -9.60 21.75 -2.32
N PHE A 767 -8.98 20.74 -1.69
CA PHE A 767 -7.56 20.80 -1.34
C PHE A 767 -6.71 21.07 -2.58
N GLN A 768 -6.94 20.33 -3.66
CA GLN A 768 -6.17 20.47 -4.89
C GLN A 768 -6.36 21.85 -5.54
N MET A 769 -7.60 22.37 -5.61
CA MET A 769 -7.87 23.67 -6.22
C MET A 769 -7.26 24.84 -5.41
N LEU A 770 -7.07 24.67 -4.10
CA LEU A 770 -6.43 25.67 -3.24
C LEU A 770 -4.89 25.56 -3.27
N ALA A 771 -4.34 24.35 -3.28
CA ALA A 771 -2.90 24.11 -3.14
C ALA A 771 -2.17 23.82 -4.47
N GLY A 772 -2.89 23.47 -5.54
CA GLY A 772 -2.34 23.00 -6.82
C GLY A 772 -1.73 21.60 -6.80
N VAL A 773 -1.81 20.91 -5.65
CA VAL A 773 -1.28 19.57 -5.41
C VAL A 773 -2.31 18.72 -4.68
N LEU A 774 -2.25 17.40 -4.87
CA LEU A 774 -3.12 16.45 -4.17
C LEU A 774 -2.69 16.27 -2.70
N PRO A 775 -3.62 15.99 -1.77
CA PRO A 775 -3.30 15.75 -0.36
C PRO A 775 -2.48 14.46 -0.15
N PHE A 776 -2.62 13.47 -1.05
CA PHE A 776 -1.90 12.20 -1.00
C PHE A 776 -1.18 11.93 -2.32
N ARG A 777 0.07 11.45 -2.22
CA ARG A 777 0.91 10.99 -3.33
C ARG A 777 1.70 9.76 -2.87
N GLY A 778 1.91 8.81 -3.76
CA GLY A 778 2.76 7.64 -3.54
C GLY A 778 3.52 7.28 -4.81
N ASP A 779 4.68 6.65 -4.65
CA ASP A 779 5.55 6.22 -5.75
C ASP A 779 5.01 4.96 -6.44
N SER A 780 4.02 4.31 -5.80
CA SER A 780 3.25 3.21 -6.37
C SER A 780 1.76 3.35 -6.09
N MET A 781 0.96 2.64 -6.89
CA MET A 781 -0.50 2.59 -6.73
C MET A 781 -0.92 2.07 -5.35
N ALA A 782 -0.23 1.04 -4.86
CA ALA A 782 -0.49 0.45 -3.55
C ALA A 782 -0.19 1.43 -2.41
N GLU A 783 0.89 2.21 -2.53
CA GLU A 783 1.26 3.23 -1.54
C GLU A 783 0.23 4.37 -1.52
N LEU A 784 -0.20 4.86 -2.69
CA LEU A 784 -1.25 5.87 -2.77
C LEU A 784 -2.55 5.38 -2.12
N MET A 785 -2.96 4.14 -2.39
CA MET A 785 -4.14 3.53 -1.77
C MET A 785 -3.98 3.40 -0.25
N TYR A 786 -2.80 3.00 0.24
CA TYR A 786 -2.52 2.92 1.67
C TYR A 786 -2.62 4.30 2.34
N LYS A 787 -2.04 5.34 1.74
CA LYS A 787 -2.10 6.71 2.26
C LYS A 787 -3.53 7.24 2.30
N ILE A 788 -4.31 7.00 1.25
CA ILE A 788 -5.72 7.39 1.24
C ILE A 788 -6.50 6.63 2.32
N ALA A 789 -6.21 5.35 2.58
CA ALA A 789 -6.92 4.58 3.59
C ALA A 789 -6.52 4.91 5.04
N ASN A 790 -5.23 5.17 5.29
CA ASN A 790 -4.67 5.14 6.66
C ASN A 790 -3.99 6.44 7.12
N GLU A 791 -3.41 7.24 6.23
CA GLU A 791 -2.64 8.43 6.64
C GLU A 791 -3.52 9.69 6.69
N PRO A 792 -3.43 10.51 7.74
CA PRO A 792 -4.14 11.79 7.79
C PRO A 792 -3.64 12.73 6.69
N ALA A 793 -4.53 13.56 6.14
CA ALA A 793 -4.12 14.57 5.18
C ALA A 793 -3.25 15.65 5.87
N PRO A 794 -2.23 16.19 5.19
CA PRO A 794 -1.46 17.30 5.72
C PRO A 794 -2.35 18.54 5.90
N ASP A 795 -2.04 19.39 6.89
CA ASP A 795 -2.67 20.70 7.01
C ASP A 795 -2.34 21.53 5.76
N ILE A 796 -3.37 21.99 5.05
CA ILE A 796 -3.22 22.76 3.81
C ILE A 796 -2.40 24.03 4.01
N ARG A 797 -2.38 24.58 5.24
CA ARG A 797 -1.59 25.77 5.60
C ARG A 797 -0.08 25.52 5.59
N ILE A 798 0.38 24.27 5.56
CA ILE A 798 1.78 23.94 5.31
C ILE A 798 2.19 24.37 3.89
N ILE A 799 1.25 24.30 2.94
CA ILE A 799 1.48 24.64 1.52
C ILE A 799 1.03 26.07 1.22
N ARG A 800 -0.06 26.53 1.85
CA ARG A 800 -0.66 27.85 1.67
C ARG A 800 -0.88 28.54 3.03
N PRO A 801 0.18 29.07 3.68
CA PRO A 801 0.09 29.64 5.03
C PRO A 801 -0.88 30.82 5.19
N GLU A 802 -1.24 31.46 4.08
CA GLU A 802 -2.16 32.59 4.04
C GLU A 802 -3.64 32.21 4.09
N LEU A 803 -3.99 30.91 4.00
CA LEU A 803 -5.37 30.44 4.16
C LEU A 803 -5.83 30.58 5.63
N SER A 804 -7.09 30.98 5.81
CA SER A 804 -7.66 31.11 7.15
C SER A 804 -7.78 29.76 7.85
N GLU A 805 -7.68 29.76 9.18
CA GLU A 805 -7.86 28.55 9.99
C GLU A 805 -9.23 27.92 9.79
N LYS A 806 -10.28 28.74 9.64
CA LYS A 806 -11.64 28.26 9.35
C LYS A 806 -11.67 27.45 8.05
N LEU A 807 -11.02 27.93 6.98
CA LEU A 807 -10.97 27.20 5.72
C LEU A 807 -10.15 25.91 5.83
N ALA A 808 -9.01 25.95 6.53
CA ALA A 808 -8.19 24.76 6.76
C ALA A 808 -8.97 23.67 7.52
N ASN A 809 -9.78 24.06 8.51
CA ASN A 809 -10.62 23.14 9.28
C ASN A 809 -11.73 22.51 8.41
N ILE A 810 -12.37 23.27 7.53
CA ILE A 810 -13.36 22.74 6.57
C ILE A 810 -12.71 21.69 5.66
N VAL A 811 -11.52 21.98 5.12
CA VAL A 811 -10.76 21.05 4.28
C VAL A 811 -10.44 19.77 5.07
N ALA A 812 -9.86 19.90 6.27
CA ALA A 812 -9.51 18.76 7.12
C ALA A 812 -10.73 17.90 7.50
N LEU A 813 -11.87 18.53 7.80
CA LEU A 813 -13.12 17.85 8.13
C LEU A 813 -13.66 17.06 6.93
N SER A 814 -13.64 17.66 5.74
CA SER A 814 -14.13 17.01 4.50
C SER A 814 -13.31 15.77 4.09
N ILE A 815 -12.00 15.77 4.34
CA ILE A 815 -11.08 14.67 4.01
C ILE A 815 -10.72 13.76 5.19
N SER A 816 -11.49 13.80 6.28
CA SER A 816 -11.32 12.88 7.41
C SER A 816 -11.48 11.43 6.96
N LYS A 817 -10.82 10.47 7.62
CA LYS A 817 -10.90 9.05 7.19
C LYS A 817 -12.19 8.36 7.60
N ARG A 818 -12.78 8.75 8.73
CA ARG A 818 -14.04 8.17 9.23
C ARG A 818 -15.24 8.90 8.63
N SER A 819 -16.07 8.20 7.87
CA SER A 819 -17.27 8.77 7.22
C SER A 819 -18.23 9.45 8.19
N GLU A 820 -18.29 9.00 9.45
CA GLU A 820 -19.17 9.51 10.50
C GLU A 820 -18.71 10.88 11.02
N THR A 821 -17.43 11.20 10.82
CA THR A 821 -16.83 12.46 11.30
C THR A 821 -16.84 13.56 10.25
N ARG A 822 -17.04 13.22 8.97
CA ARG A 822 -17.08 14.17 7.84
C ARG A 822 -18.41 14.92 7.81
N TYR A 823 -18.55 15.83 6.85
CA TYR A 823 -19.86 16.34 6.45
C TYR A 823 -20.82 15.19 6.10
N GLN A 824 -22.00 15.19 6.73
CA GLN A 824 -23.05 14.21 6.46
C GLN A 824 -23.99 14.67 5.33
N ASP A 825 -23.98 15.98 5.03
CA ASP A 825 -24.84 16.62 4.04
C ASP A 825 -24.05 17.67 3.25
N GLY A 826 -24.23 17.69 1.93
CA GLY A 826 -23.62 18.68 1.05
C GLY A 826 -24.15 20.09 1.29
N ASP A 827 -25.39 20.25 1.74
CA ASP A 827 -25.97 21.56 2.08
C ASP A 827 -25.19 22.22 3.24
N GLN A 828 -24.79 21.43 4.24
CA GLN A 828 -23.96 21.92 5.35
C GLN A 828 -22.55 22.31 4.87
N PHE A 829 -21.94 21.49 4.00
CA PHE A 829 -20.62 21.79 3.45
C PHE A 829 -20.65 23.09 2.62
N ALA A 830 -21.69 23.29 1.80
CA ALA A 830 -21.89 24.53 1.05
C ALA A 830 -22.06 25.76 1.96
N SER A 831 -22.82 25.61 3.05
CA SER A 831 -23.07 26.68 4.02
C SER A 831 -21.78 27.15 4.70
N ASP A 832 -20.96 26.21 5.19
CA ASP A 832 -19.69 26.52 5.84
C ASP A 832 -18.70 27.22 4.89
N LEU A 833 -18.63 26.79 3.63
CA LEU A 833 -17.80 27.44 2.61
C LEU A 833 -18.24 28.88 2.35
N ARG A 834 -19.55 29.13 2.28
CA ARG A 834 -20.10 30.48 2.10
C ARG A 834 -19.88 31.37 3.32
N ALA A 835 -19.96 30.82 4.53
CA ALA A 835 -19.66 31.57 5.75
C ALA A 835 -18.21 32.08 5.75
N VAL A 836 -17.25 31.24 5.33
CA VAL A 836 -15.85 31.65 5.16
C VAL A 836 -15.70 32.72 4.08
N MET A 837 -16.45 32.62 2.98
CA MET A 837 -16.45 33.67 1.95
C MET A 837 -16.98 35.01 2.47
N ALA A 838 -18.04 35.00 3.29
CA ALA A 838 -18.63 36.21 3.86
C ALA A 838 -17.68 36.89 4.88
N ASP A 839 -17.05 36.11 5.76
CA ASP A 839 -16.04 36.60 6.71
C ASP A 839 -14.85 37.28 6.00
N SER A 840 -14.53 36.84 4.79
CA SER A 840 -13.45 37.41 3.96
C SER A 840 -13.81 38.78 3.37
N VAL A 841 -15.10 39.13 3.31
CA VAL A 841 -15.62 40.39 2.74
C VAL A 841 -15.96 41.41 3.83
N GLU A 842 -16.28 40.96 5.05
CA GLU A 842 -16.68 41.82 6.18
C GLU A 842 -15.53 42.42 7.02
N THR A 843 -14.30 42.49 6.50
CA THR A 843 -13.23 43.29 7.13
C THR A 843 -12.96 44.63 6.41
N PRO A 844 -13.85 45.64 6.50
CA PRO A 844 -13.47 47.03 6.26
C PRO A 844 -12.95 47.65 7.57
N GLY A 845 -11.63 47.77 7.70
CA GLY A 845 -11.03 48.67 8.70
C GLY A 845 -9.86 48.13 9.51
N SER A 846 -8.69 47.99 8.88
CA SER A 846 -7.42 48.37 9.50
C SER A 846 -6.37 48.61 8.42
N ALA A 847 -6.55 49.72 7.70
CA ALA A 847 -5.43 50.33 7.01
C ALA A 847 -4.50 50.94 8.07
N LYS A 848 -3.33 50.33 8.27
CA LYS A 848 -2.12 51.10 8.61
C LYS A 848 -1.05 50.79 7.58
N SER A 849 -0.77 51.83 6.82
CA SER A 849 0.36 51.98 5.91
C SER A 849 1.70 51.71 6.58
N SER A 850 2.58 50.97 5.90
CA SER A 850 3.98 51.36 5.76
C SER A 850 4.67 50.53 4.67
N SER A 851 5.00 51.24 3.58
CA SER A 851 6.26 51.17 2.81
C SER A 851 7.01 49.84 2.72
N SER A 852 7.23 49.38 1.49
CA SER A 852 8.42 48.60 1.13
C SER A 852 9.68 49.22 1.72
N PRO A 853 10.61 48.36 2.19
CA PRO A 853 11.92 48.37 1.58
C PRO A 853 12.35 46.96 1.16
N ALA A 854 13.03 46.90 0.02
CA ALA A 854 13.76 45.73 -0.44
C ALA A 854 14.89 45.39 0.55
N ILE A 855 14.88 44.18 1.13
CA ILE A 855 16.06 43.53 1.72
C ILE A 855 15.97 42.01 1.48
N SER A 856 17.07 41.45 0.99
CA SER A 856 17.35 40.05 0.66
C SER A 856 17.03 39.05 1.77
N PRO A 857 16.65 37.80 1.44
CA PRO A 857 16.67 36.71 2.42
C PRO A 857 18.04 36.04 2.41
N THR A 858 18.79 36.21 3.50
CA THR A 858 19.73 35.19 3.99
C THR A 858 19.17 34.68 5.31
N VAL A 859 18.34 33.64 5.27
CA VAL A 859 18.09 32.75 6.40
C VAL A 859 17.90 31.33 5.84
N THR A 860 18.79 30.46 6.28
CA THR A 860 18.87 29.03 6.03
C THR A 860 17.62 28.32 6.56
N ALA A 861 16.77 27.82 5.66
CA ALA A 861 15.74 26.83 5.97
C ALA A 861 15.90 25.68 4.98
N ALA A 862 16.01 24.45 5.49
CA ALA A 862 16.18 23.25 4.70
C ALA A 862 14.97 23.06 3.76
N ASN A 863 15.22 23.07 2.45
CA ASN A 863 14.25 22.68 1.44
C ASN A 863 13.90 21.19 1.60
N PRO A 864 12.62 20.79 1.73
CA PRO A 864 12.21 19.54 1.13
C PRO A 864 12.28 19.72 -0.39
N VAL A 865 13.09 18.90 -1.04
CA VAL A 865 13.22 18.85 -2.49
C VAL A 865 11.89 18.33 -3.05
N PHE A 866 11.12 19.20 -3.70
CA PHE A 866 9.98 18.82 -4.53
C PHE A 866 10.40 18.99 -5.99
N GLU A 867 10.74 17.88 -6.65
CA GLU A 867 10.97 17.85 -8.09
C GLU A 867 9.65 18.04 -8.86
N SER A 868 9.76 18.75 -9.98
CA SER A 868 8.69 19.17 -10.86
C SER A 868 8.01 18.03 -11.62
N THR A 869 6.70 18.15 -11.81
CA THR A 869 5.87 17.25 -12.62
C THR A 869 6.31 17.23 -14.08
N VAL A 870 6.89 16.12 -14.55
CA VAL A 870 6.99 15.79 -15.98
C VAL A 870 5.95 14.73 -16.32
N VAL A 871 5.04 15.08 -17.22
CA VAL A 871 4.13 14.13 -17.86
C VAL A 871 4.97 13.33 -18.88
N GLN A 872 5.32 12.09 -18.57
CA GLN A 872 5.96 11.19 -19.54
C GLN A 872 4.91 10.58 -20.46
N THR A 873 4.85 11.09 -21.70
CA THR A 873 4.36 10.38 -22.87
C THR A 873 5.43 9.36 -23.31
N VAL A 874 5.02 8.10 -23.51
CA VAL A 874 5.94 7.01 -23.89
C VAL A 874 5.93 6.78 -25.40
N ALA A 875 7.09 6.94 -26.05
CA ALA A 875 7.43 6.41 -27.38
C ALA A 875 8.97 6.20 -27.46
N PRO A 876 9.50 5.38 -28.40
CA PRO A 876 10.34 4.23 -28.05
C PRO A 876 11.85 4.51 -27.96
N VAL A 877 12.50 3.65 -27.17
CA VAL A 877 13.93 3.65 -26.83
C VAL A 877 14.80 3.17 -28.00
N GLU A 878 15.79 3.98 -28.38
CA GLU A 878 16.94 3.54 -29.17
C GLU A 878 18.13 3.25 -28.24
N ARG A 879 18.80 2.12 -28.47
CA ARG A 879 19.85 1.55 -27.62
C ARG A 879 21.19 2.26 -27.83
N VAL A 880 21.90 2.59 -26.75
CA VAL A 880 23.36 2.64 -26.74
C VAL A 880 23.90 1.95 -25.48
N ALA A 881 24.92 1.13 -25.68
CA ALA A 881 25.48 0.16 -24.76
C ALA A 881 26.31 0.79 -23.63
N TYR A 882 26.22 0.22 -22.42
CA TYR A 882 27.19 0.45 -21.36
C TYR A 882 28.14 -0.75 -21.26
N GLN A 883 29.44 -0.47 -21.44
CA GLN A 883 30.53 -1.38 -21.11
C GLN A 883 30.73 -1.41 -19.59
N THR A 884 30.65 -2.62 -19.03
CA THR A 884 31.16 -2.98 -17.71
C THR A 884 32.68 -2.94 -17.73
N THR A 885 33.33 -2.37 -16.70
CA THR A 885 34.50 -2.94 -15.96
C THR A 885 34.98 -1.96 -14.87
N GLN A 886 35.00 -2.47 -13.63
CA GLN A 886 35.82 -2.12 -12.45
C GLN A 886 35.96 -0.66 -12.00
N ILE A 887 35.57 -0.39 -10.74
CA ILE A 887 36.49 -0.11 -9.61
C ILE A 887 35.65 -0.15 -8.33
N MET A 888 35.88 -1.19 -7.52
CA MET A 888 35.66 -1.15 -6.08
C MET A 888 36.92 -0.56 -5.45
N THR A 889 36.77 0.09 -4.30
CA THR A 889 37.79 0.74 -3.45
C THR A 889 37.97 2.24 -3.70
N THR A 890 37.85 3.02 -2.61
CA THR A 890 38.22 4.44 -2.40
C THR A 890 37.06 5.44 -2.26
N VAL A 891 36.25 5.33 -1.19
CA VAL A 891 35.74 6.50 -0.43
C VAL A 891 35.39 6.08 1.01
N ALA A 892 36.40 5.84 1.84
CA ALA A 892 36.25 5.69 3.30
C ALA A 892 37.58 5.95 4.04
N SER A 893 38.32 7.00 3.65
CA SER A 893 39.61 7.34 4.29
C SER A 893 39.91 8.83 4.39
N GLU A 894 38.90 9.71 4.37
CA GLU A 894 39.13 11.17 4.43
C GLU A 894 38.35 11.92 5.52
N PHE A 895 37.93 11.25 6.60
CA PHE A 895 37.30 11.93 7.74
C PHE A 895 37.85 11.56 9.13
N GLU A 896 39.07 11.03 9.20
CA GLU A 896 39.66 10.60 10.50
C GLU A 896 41.15 10.93 10.66
N LYS A 897 41.59 12.11 10.19
CA LYS A 897 42.90 12.69 10.55
C LYS A 897 42.90 14.22 10.64
N THR A 898 42.12 14.78 11.56
CA THR A 898 42.46 16.09 12.17
C THR A 898 41.87 16.21 13.58
N SER A 899 42.35 15.39 14.52
CA SER A 899 42.25 15.72 15.95
C SER A 899 43.57 16.33 16.42
N ALA A 900 43.48 17.38 17.24
CA ALA A 900 44.55 17.91 18.10
C ALA A 900 45.65 18.77 17.44
N ALA A 901 45.43 20.08 17.42
CA ALA A 901 46.47 21.07 17.73
C ALA A 901 45.83 22.44 18.05
N VAL A 902 46.35 23.08 19.11
CA VAL A 902 46.28 24.52 19.45
C VAL A 902 45.23 24.94 20.49
N VAL A 903 45.63 24.83 21.78
CA VAL A 903 45.30 25.74 22.88
C VAL A 903 46.63 26.18 23.50
N ALA A 904 46.71 27.46 23.91
CA ALA A 904 47.86 28.25 24.43
C ALA A 904 48.86 28.72 23.35
N ASP A 905 49.29 29.97 23.26
CA ASP A 905 49.48 31.01 24.28
C ASP A 905 49.52 32.42 23.63
N LYS A 906 49.36 33.47 24.46
CA LYS A 906 49.71 34.92 24.29
C LYS A 906 48.59 35.94 24.61
N LEU A 907 48.63 36.46 25.85
CA LEU A 907 48.38 37.89 26.20
C LEU A 907 49.71 38.70 26.01
N PRO A 908 49.76 40.07 26.02
CA PRO A 908 48.95 40.98 26.86
C PRO A 908 48.54 42.39 26.33
N ALA A 909 47.55 42.95 27.04
CA ALA A 909 47.38 44.33 27.57
C ALA A 909 47.13 45.60 26.71
N ALA A 910 46.27 46.45 27.32
CA ALA A 910 45.96 47.89 27.13
C ALA A 910 45.05 48.27 25.94
N GLY A 911 43.97 49.03 26.07
CA GLY A 911 43.35 49.76 27.18
C GLY A 911 42.36 50.80 26.64
N HIS A 912 41.33 51.14 27.43
CA HIS A 912 40.43 52.32 27.32
C HIS A 912 39.60 52.51 26.03
N LEU A 913 38.40 53.08 26.00
CA LEU A 913 37.64 53.98 26.89
C LEU A 913 36.17 53.93 26.42
N ASP A 914 35.23 53.93 27.37
CA ASP A 914 33.96 54.71 27.42
C ASP A 914 32.96 54.72 26.23
N ALA A 915 31.63 54.76 26.41
CA ALA A 915 30.77 54.78 27.59
C ALA A 915 29.27 54.73 27.19
N LYS A 916 28.43 54.28 28.14
CA LYS A 916 27.01 54.63 28.44
C LYS A 916 25.93 54.25 27.42
N ILE A 917 25.02 53.31 27.66
CA ILE A 917 23.97 53.13 28.72
C ILE A 917 22.96 54.27 28.83
N LYS A 918 21.72 53.97 28.39
CA LYS A 918 20.38 54.19 29.00
C LYS A 918 19.35 53.88 27.89
N LEU A 919 18.28 53.11 28.05
CA LEU A 919 17.61 52.47 29.18
C LEU A 919 16.77 51.31 28.58
#